data_AF-A0A966R3K1-F1
#
_entry.id   AF-A0A966R3K1-F1
#
_cell.length_a   1.000
_cell.length_b   1.000
_cell.length_c   1.000
_cell.angle_alpha   90.00
_cell.angle_beta   90.00
_cell.angle_gamma   90.00
#
_symmetry.space_group_name_H-M   'P 1'
#
loop_
_entity.id
_entity.type
_entity.pdbx_description
1 polymer ?
#
loop_
_entity_poly.entity_id
_entity_poly.type
_entity_poly.pdbx_seq_one_letter_code
_entity_poly.pdbx_strand_id
1 'polypeptide(L)'
;VVRYSEPLTSSKQRIIMKSEVYSGDVSYSDDPSLINKERQKLLITSDCVSMNVSSNKNNYIQSLNAILKNGNINYLSSIMPGDWVMAWIMNSKSTYDSVLEKIKKNKPANDFYDGFKFIGRVQNIRKILMQDGSGLKTMQYSLDATAFSEFDSVQYFDPNLSRAEEYIDEFLRNLNIPLAEIMETSAANSKQIGGISINKVIPAFIKAFLGEGIRGLATEGGGGLELAVGGSINTQEAPFAYVIPESIAPLLNISIPSKDSRVYSYADMLEVVQGLQKYESHDFPNMFFPLGTPNEPTPLEKDAPPLEYKCLIDNKKEGEKELVNRHFTKYPLKGVFLPMPTSFNMRSIWALIQQYLNPVVNEMYTAIKYCPSGRVMPSLTVRQLPFSSLKMEEKMKQDVTSFYELPRWRPSSVLVRGMDIGRNDALRTNFIHIYAQSTKPILNSRISEQITKWPPVADAQDIKRSGLRIHMGEVTTSFLEQEPNEWMKFRADFLMGQHLMLNGVCSLVGVTLPISIGDNFEFDDTIYHIEAVNHSCSISPDGRKTFTTQLQLSHGVSSQPEVGLRGGVRTTVDANPRVRKEKQDMLLKIITDEYNKNPQNEKDELNTINEFEKQITKLEIETLSGDITNPDITLYSSVYEEDNTAYDPGTTKSDEDEEI
;
A
#
# COMPACT_ATOMS: atom_id res chain seq x y z
N VAL A 1 -13.33 22.88 -0.88
CA VAL A 1 -13.69 22.63 -2.30
C VAL A 1 -13.07 23.73 -3.14
N VAL A 2 -12.37 23.36 -4.20
CA VAL A 2 -11.78 24.28 -5.18
C VAL A 2 -12.53 24.10 -6.49
N ARG A 3 -13.05 25.20 -7.01
CA ARG A 3 -13.93 25.21 -8.18
C ARG A 3 -13.28 25.96 -9.33
N TYR A 4 -13.43 25.43 -10.54
CA TYR A 4 -13.09 26.15 -11.76
C TYR A 4 -14.08 27.28 -12.04
N SER A 5 -13.60 28.42 -12.53
CA SER A 5 -14.35 29.67 -12.63
C SER A 5 -15.56 29.57 -13.54
N GLU A 6 -15.43 28.79 -14.61
CA GLU A 6 -16.40 28.67 -15.71
C GLU A 6 -16.65 27.19 -16.02
N PRO A 7 -17.91 26.79 -16.28
CA PRO A 7 -18.22 25.42 -16.69
C PRO A 7 -17.64 25.15 -18.08
N LEU A 8 -16.95 24.03 -18.25
CA LEU A 8 -16.22 23.71 -19.48
C LEU A 8 -17.12 23.20 -20.62
N THR A 9 -18.30 22.61 -20.34
CA THR A 9 -19.10 21.95 -21.39
C THR A 9 -20.59 22.31 -21.50
N SER A 10 -20.97 22.48 -22.77
CA SER A 10 -22.29 22.45 -23.42
C SER A 10 -23.09 23.75 -23.51
N SER A 11 -22.86 24.48 -24.61
CA SER A 11 -23.96 25.20 -25.26
C SER A 11 -24.74 24.22 -26.14
N LYS A 12 -25.97 23.84 -25.72
CA LYS A 12 -26.88 23.05 -26.57
C LYS A 12 -27.12 23.73 -27.94
N GLN A 13 -27.03 25.06 -27.99
CA GLN A 13 -27.13 25.81 -29.23
C GLN A 13 -25.94 25.55 -30.16
N ARG A 14 -24.70 25.44 -29.63
CA ARG A 14 -23.53 25.06 -30.43
C ARG A 14 -23.61 23.63 -30.97
N ILE A 15 -24.16 22.70 -30.18
CA ILE A 15 -24.40 21.31 -30.65
C ILE A 15 -25.35 21.31 -31.86
N ILE A 16 -26.42 22.13 -31.83
CA ILE A 16 -27.42 22.20 -32.89
C ILE A 16 -26.92 22.99 -34.12
N MET A 17 -26.05 23.99 -33.91
CA MET A 17 -25.49 24.83 -34.97
C MET A 17 -24.32 24.19 -35.73
N LYS A 18 -23.96 22.94 -35.43
CA LYS A 18 -22.92 22.20 -36.16
C LYS A 18 -23.43 21.87 -37.57
N SER A 19 -23.31 22.83 -38.49
CA SER A 19 -23.59 22.67 -39.92
C SER A 19 -22.39 22.01 -40.62
N GLU A 20 -22.61 21.48 -41.84
CA GLU A 20 -21.63 20.77 -42.68
C GLU A 20 -20.32 21.53 -42.96
N VAL A 21 -20.22 22.81 -42.55
CA VAL A 21 -19.08 23.70 -42.79
C VAL A 21 -18.23 23.95 -41.52
N TYR A 22 -18.75 23.66 -40.32
CA TYR A 22 -18.04 23.90 -39.06
C TYR A 22 -17.74 22.60 -38.32
N SER A 23 -16.52 22.10 -38.47
CA SER A 23 -15.95 20.97 -37.71
C SER A 23 -15.59 21.32 -36.25
N GLY A 24 -15.88 22.55 -35.79
CA GLY A 24 -15.41 23.10 -34.52
C GLY A 24 -15.90 22.42 -33.24
N ASP A 25 -15.19 22.73 -32.16
CA ASP A 25 -15.42 22.25 -30.79
C ASP A 25 -16.78 22.73 -30.25
N VAL A 26 -17.40 21.91 -29.38
CA VAL A 26 -18.71 22.15 -28.75
C VAL A 26 -18.59 22.77 -27.35
N SER A 27 -17.35 23.06 -26.95
CA SER A 27 -16.98 23.77 -25.73
C SER A 27 -17.65 25.14 -25.64
N TYR A 28 -17.88 25.60 -24.42
CA TYR A 28 -18.47 26.93 -24.16
C TYR A 28 -17.50 28.06 -24.57
N SER A 29 -16.20 27.80 -24.47
CA SER A 29 -15.11 28.69 -24.84
C SER A 29 -13.94 27.87 -25.39
N ASP A 30 -13.19 28.45 -26.31
CA ASP A 30 -11.99 27.85 -26.90
C ASP A 30 -10.70 28.39 -26.22
N ASP A 31 -10.84 29.19 -25.16
CA ASP A 31 -9.72 29.74 -24.38
C ASP A 31 -9.15 28.69 -23.42
N PRO A 32 -7.92 28.18 -23.66
CA PRO A 32 -7.30 27.16 -22.81
C PRO A 32 -6.92 27.68 -21.42
N SER A 33 -6.85 29.00 -21.21
CA SER A 33 -6.56 29.59 -19.89
C SER A 33 -7.68 29.34 -18.87
N LEU A 34 -8.90 29.04 -19.35
CA LEU A 34 -10.05 28.74 -18.50
C LEU A 34 -9.91 27.40 -17.77
N ILE A 35 -9.04 26.50 -18.23
CA ILE A 35 -8.79 25.19 -17.61
C ILE A 35 -8.18 25.35 -16.20
N ASN A 36 -7.43 26.43 -15.95
CA ASN A 36 -6.78 26.71 -14.67
C ASN A 36 -7.43 27.82 -13.84
N LYS A 37 -8.41 28.52 -14.38
CA LYS A 37 -8.97 29.68 -13.70
C LYS A 37 -9.86 29.21 -12.55
N GLU A 38 -9.53 29.60 -11.33
CA GLU A 38 -10.23 29.17 -10.12
C GLU A 38 -11.17 30.24 -9.56
N ARG A 39 -12.21 29.79 -8.86
CA ARG A 39 -12.92 30.63 -7.89
C ARG A 39 -12.24 30.58 -6.54
N GLN A 40 -12.59 31.53 -5.68
CA GLN A 40 -12.20 31.47 -4.27
C GLN A 40 -12.63 30.12 -3.66
N LYS A 41 -11.66 29.42 -3.06
CA LYS A 41 -11.88 28.14 -2.38
C LYS A 41 -13.01 28.24 -1.36
N LEU A 42 -13.92 27.28 -1.42
CA LEU A 42 -15.03 27.16 -0.49
C LEU A 42 -14.59 26.31 0.72
N LEU A 43 -14.56 26.94 1.89
CA LEU A 43 -14.27 26.29 3.17
C LEU A 43 -15.58 25.89 3.84
N ILE A 44 -15.78 24.59 4.03
CA ILE A 44 -16.98 24.02 4.64
C ILE A 44 -16.57 23.46 6.00
N THR A 45 -17.12 24.02 7.07
CA THR A 45 -16.75 23.64 8.44
C THR A 45 -17.99 23.35 9.29
N SER A 46 -18.71 24.37 9.73
CA SER A 46 -19.90 24.26 10.59
C SER A 46 -21.08 23.55 9.94
N ASP A 47 -21.14 23.58 8.61
CA ASP A 47 -22.27 23.07 7.85
C ASP A 47 -22.18 21.56 7.61
N CYS A 48 -21.00 20.95 7.79
CA CYS A 48 -20.82 19.51 7.65
C CYS A 48 -21.40 18.78 8.87
N VAL A 49 -22.51 18.07 8.68
CA VAL A 49 -23.20 17.29 9.73
C VAL A 49 -22.56 15.93 9.88
N SER A 50 -22.25 15.28 8.77
CA SER A 50 -21.56 14.01 8.77
C SER A 50 -20.65 13.89 7.57
N MET A 51 -19.56 13.14 7.74
CA MET A 51 -18.62 12.84 6.68
C MET A 51 -18.08 11.44 6.88
N ASN A 52 -18.01 10.68 5.79
CA ASN A 52 -17.47 9.34 5.74
C ASN A 52 -16.41 9.28 4.65
N VAL A 53 -15.21 8.83 5.00
CA VAL A 53 -14.10 8.62 4.07
C VAL A 53 -13.68 7.16 4.16
N SER A 54 -13.80 6.43 3.05
CA SER A 54 -13.53 4.99 3.02
C SER A 54 -12.53 4.62 1.94
N SER A 55 -11.55 3.81 2.33
CA SER A 55 -10.51 3.24 1.47
C SER A 55 -10.45 1.73 1.66
N ASN A 56 -10.32 0.97 0.58
CA ASN A 56 -10.27 -0.50 0.60
C ASN A 56 -9.18 -0.98 -0.36
N LYS A 57 -8.33 -1.89 0.07
CA LYS A 57 -7.22 -2.41 -0.74
C LYS A 57 -7.67 -3.12 -2.03
N ASN A 58 -8.87 -3.70 -2.04
CA ASN A 58 -9.45 -4.34 -3.21
C ASN A 58 -10.02 -3.34 -4.24
N ASN A 59 -10.08 -2.05 -3.91
CA ASN A 59 -10.60 -1.01 -4.78
C ASN A 59 -9.66 0.20 -4.80
N TYR A 60 -9.10 0.53 -5.96
CA TYR A 60 -8.20 1.69 -6.09
C TYR A 60 -8.94 3.04 -5.97
N ILE A 61 -10.27 3.05 -6.02
CA ILE A 61 -11.06 4.26 -5.80
C ILE A 61 -11.34 4.41 -4.30
N GLN A 62 -10.91 5.54 -3.75
CA GLN A 62 -11.30 5.98 -2.42
C GLN A 62 -12.49 6.93 -2.54
N SER A 63 -13.44 6.85 -1.60
CA SER A 63 -14.67 7.64 -1.64
C SER A 63 -14.84 8.53 -0.41
N LEU A 64 -15.43 9.70 -0.63
CA LEU A 64 -15.91 10.62 0.38
C LEU A 64 -17.40 10.87 0.18
N ASN A 65 -18.18 10.71 1.25
CA ASN A 65 -19.57 11.13 1.32
C ASN A 65 -19.72 12.13 2.48
N ALA A 66 -20.35 13.27 2.24
CA ALA A 66 -20.62 14.27 3.26
C ALA A 66 -22.06 14.77 3.20
N ILE A 67 -22.70 14.90 4.36
CA ILE A 67 -24.02 15.52 4.51
C ILE A 67 -23.83 16.93 5.05
N LEU A 68 -24.29 17.91 4.28
CA LEU A 68 -24.20 19.33 4.58
C LEU A 68 -25.58 19.87 4.96
N LYS A 69 -25.65 20.65 6.04
CA LYS A 69 -26.83 21.44 6.40
C LYS A 69 -26.99 22.58 5.41
N ASN A 70 -28.24 22.95 5.15
CA ASN A 70 -28.52 24.18 4.44
C ASN A 70 -28.21 25.39 5.34
N GLY A 71 -27.03 25.97 5.15
CA GLY A 71 -26.65 27.25 5.74
C GLY A 71 -26.93 28.42 4.80
N ASN A 72 -26.04 29.41 4.83
CA ASN A 72 -26.09 30.59 3.96
C ASN A 72 -25.60 30.31 2.53
N ILE A 73 -24.97 29.15 2.32
CA ILE A 73 -24.36 28.77 1.05
C ILE A 73 -25.30 27.82 0.30
N ASN A 74 -25.64 28.18 -0.94
CA ASN A 74 -26.36 27.29 -1.84
C ASN A 74 -25.38 26.34 -2.53
N TYR A 75 -25.12 25.19 -1.90
CA TYR A 75 -24.14 24.20 -2.36
C TYR A 75 -24.38 23.70 -3.80
N LEU A 76 -25.63 23.60 -4.27
CA LEU A 76 -25.92 23.23 -5.66
C LEU A 76 -25.37 24.22 -6.69
N SER A 77 -25.30 25.50 -6.31
CA SER A 77 -24.76 26.54 -7.19
C SER A 77 -23.26 26.75 -7.00
N SER A 78 -22.75 26.43 -5.80
CA SER A 78 -21.37 26.69 -5.40
C SER A 78 -20.42 25.55 -5.78
N ILE A 79 -20.89 24.31 -5.76
CA ILE A 79 -20.13 23.10 -6.07
C ILE A 79 -20.68 22.47 -7.35
N MET A 80 -19.80 22.05 -8.25
CA MET A 80 -20.13 21.35 -9.49
C MET A 80 -19.44 19.98 -9.56
N PRO A 81 -20.00 19.01 -10.28
CA PRO A 81 -19.27 17.80 -10.65
C PRO A 81 -17.96 18.14 -11.37
N GLY A 82 -16.88 17.45 -11.02
CA GLY A 82 -15.52 17.72 -11.50
C GLY A 82 -14.71 18.71 -10.66
N ASP A 83 -15.34 19.46 -9.75
CA ASP A 83 -14.62 20.31 -8.79
C ASP A 83 -13.74 19.45 -7.88
N TRP A 84 -12.65 20.02 -7.37
CA TRP A 84 -11.76 19.31 -6.46
C TRP A 84 -12.18 19.51 -4.99
N VAL A 85 -12.09 18.44 -4.21
CA VAL A 85 -12.38 18.47 -2.78
C VAL A 85 -11.27 17.79 -1.99
N MET A 86 -10.95 18.40 -0.86
CA MET A 86 -10.03 17.87 0.14
C MET A 86 -10.76 17.81 1.48
N ALA A 87 -10.46 16.80 2.30
CA ALA A 87 -11.08 16.65 3.61
C ALA A 87 -10.08 16.32 4.71
N TRP A 88 -10.34 16.94 5.87
CA TRP A 88 -9.59 16.76 7.10
C TRP A 88 -10.55 16.34 8.22
N ILE A 89 -10.13 15.38 9.04
CA ILE A 89 -10.87 14.93 10.22
C ILE A 89 -9.91 14.86 11.40
N MET A 90 -10.30 15.48 12.52
CA MET A 90 -9.44 15.60 13.70
C MET A 90 -10.24 15.74 14.98
N ASN A 91 -9.63 15.32 16.10
CA ASN A 91 -10.23 15.40 17.43
C ASN A 91 -10.00 16.74 18.15
N SER A 92 -8.86 17.40 17.87
CA SER A 92 -8.45 18.59 18.62
C SER A 92 -8.91 19.88 17.95
N LYS A 93 -9.49 20.79 18.74
CA LYS A 93 -9.85 22.13 18.28
C LYS A 93 -8.61 22.97 17.94
N SER A 94 -7.51 22.84 18.67
CA SER A 94 -6.29 23.62 18.40
C SER A 94 -5.66 23.23 17.06
N THR A 95 -5.62 21.93 16.75
CA THR A 95 -5.18 21.42 15.45
C THR A 95 -6.12 21.92 14.34
N TYR A 96 -7.43 21.91 14.58
CA TYR A 96 -8.43 22.42 13.65
C TYR A 96 -8.22 23.89 13.31
N ASP A 97 -8.03 24.74 14.32
CA ASP A 97 -7.82 26.17 14.11
C ASP A 97 -6.49 26.42 13.37
N SER A 98 -5.45 25.64 13.69
CA SER A 98 -4.14 25.70 13.01
C SER A 98 -4.21 25.31 11.52
N VAL A 99 -4.86 24.17 11.23
CA VAL A 99 -5.06 23.68 9.85
C VAL A 99 -5.94 24.64 9.07
N LEU A 100 -6.99 25.19 9.68
CA LEU A 100 -7.85 26.18 9.03
C LEU A 100 -7.06 27.45 8.65
N GLU A 101 -6.18 27.92 9.52
CA GLU A 101 -5.30 29.06 9.22
C GLU A 101 -4.26 28.74 8.14
N LYS A 102 -3.66 27.53 8.16
CA LYS A 102 -2.78 27.04 7.08
C LYS A 102 -3.51 27.05 5.75
N ILE A 103 -4.72 26.48 5.69
CA ILE A 103 -5.53 26.41 4.48
C ILE A 103 -5.88 27.81 3.98
N LYS A 104 -6.35 28.72 4.84
CA LYS A 104 -6.65 30.12 4.45
C LYS A 104 -5.44 30.79 3.80
N LYS A 105 -4.25 30.59 4.36
CA LYS A 105 -2.97 31.17 3.91
C LYS A 105 -2.29 30.40 2.76
N ASN A 106 -2.92 29.37 2.18
CA ASN A 106 -2.33 28.49 1.16
C ASN A 106 -0.98 27.89 1.61
N LYS A 107 -0.88 27.53 2.89
CA LYS A 107 0.28 26.82 3.43
C LYS A 107 0.03 25.31 3.44
N PRO A 108 1.09 24.48 3.43
CA PRO A 108 0.96 23.04 3.57
C PRO A 108 0.09 22.64 4.75
N ALA A 109 -0.87 21.76 4.49
CA ALA A 109 -1.85 21.26 5.45
C ALA A 109 -1.95 19.73 5.42
N ASN A 110 -0.85 19.07 5.07
CA ASN A 110 -0.72 17.63 4.94
C ASN A 110 0.42 17.05 5.80
N ASP A 111 0.70 17.69 6.94
CA ASP A 111 1.59 17.10 7.95
C ASP A 111 0.99 15.83 8.55
N PHE A 112 1.86 15.01 9.16
CA PHE A 112 1.49 13.78 9.85
C PHE A 112 0.36 13.98 10.89
N TYR A 113 0.28 15.15 11.52
CA TYR A 113 -0.71 15.47 12.55
C TYR A 113 -1.89 16.34 12.06
N ASP A 114 -1.91 16.75 10.78
CA ASP A 114 -2.90 17.68 10.27
C ASP A 114 -4.29 17.03 10.04
N GLY A 115 -4.38 15.69 10.09
CA GLY A 115 -5.65 14.98 9.95
C GLY A 115 -6.17 14.93 8.52
N PHE A 116 -5.29 15.05 7.52
CA PHE A 116 -5.64 14.97 6.11
C PHE A 116 -6.05 13.53 5.73
N LYS A 117 -7.26 13.36 5.16
CA LYS A 117 -7.86 12.04 4.90
C LYS A 117 -8.29 11.80 3.45
N PHE A 118 -8.55 12.85 2.68
CA PHE A 118 -9.13 12.72 1.34
C PHE A 118 -8.70 13.85 0.41
N ILE A 119 -8.43 13.50 -0.84
CA ILE A 119 -8.35 14.43 -1.98
C ILE A 119 -8.87 13.75 -3.23
N GLY A 120 -9.75 14.42 -3.97
CA GLY A 120 -10.30 13.89 -5.21
C GLY A 120 -11.27 14.85 -5.87
N ARG A 121 -12.08 14.33 -6.80
CA ARG A 121 -13.07 15.10 -7.55
C ARG A 121 -14.48 14.84 -7.04
N VAL A 122 -15.30 15.88 -7.08
CA VAL A 122 -16.73 15.81 -6.78
C VAL A 122 -17.42 15.04 -7.91
N GLN A 123 -18.11 13.97 -7.54
CA GLN A 123 -18.95 13.18 -8.46
C GLN A 123 -20.37 13.71 -8.49
N ASN A 124 -20.92 14.06 -7.33
CA ASN A 124 -22.32 14.49 -7.23
C ASN A 124 -22.54 15.46 -6.07
N ILE A 125 -23.50 16.35 -6.25
CA ILE A 125 -24.07 17.19 -5.20
C ILE A 125 -25.59 17.16 -5.34
N ARG A 126 -26.28 16.63 -4.33
CA ARG A 126 -27.74 16.47 -4.35
C ARG A 126 -28.39 17.24 -3.22
N LYS A 127 -29.50 17.89 -3.51
CA LYS A 127 -30.36 18.52 -2.49
C LYS A 127 -31.46 17.56 -2.09
N ILE A 128 -31.53 17.24 -0.81
CA ILE A 128 -32.51 16.35 -0.21
C ILE A 128 -33.48 17.21 0.60
N LEU A 129 -34.75 17.21 0.22
CA LEU A 129 -35.82 17.89 0.94
C LEU A 129 -36.76 16.82 1.52
N MET A 130 -36.86 16.76 2.84
CA MET A 130 -37.75 15.85 3.55
C MET A 130 -38.78 16.66 4.32
N GLN A 131 -40.01 16.16 4.43
CA GLN A 131 -41.06 16.74 5.25
C GLN A 131 -41.46 15.69 6.29
N ASP A 132 -41.41 16.06 7.56
CA ASP A 132 -41.84 15.16 8.63
C ASP A 132 -43.39 15.13 8.75
N GLY A 133 -43.89 14.24 9.61
CA GLY A 133 -45.34 14.11 9.87
C GLY A 133 -45.99 15.33 10.51
N SER A 134 -45.19 16.28 11.04
CA SER A 134 -45.66 17.57 11.57
C SER A 134 -45.74 18.67 10.51
N GLY A 135 -45.27 18.37 9.29
CA GLY A 135 -45.24 19.30 8.18
C GLY A 135 -43.98 20.16 8.12
N LEU A 136 -43.03 20.00 9.05
CA LEU A 136 -41.74 20.71 9.03
C LEU A 136 -40.87 20.14 7.91
N LYS A 137 -40.32 21.05 7.10
CA LYS A 137 -39.45 20.70 5.98
C LYS A 137 -37.99 20.82 6.40
N THR A 138 -37.25 19.73 6.33
CA THR A 138 -35.81 19.68 6.55
C THR A 138 -35.08 19.57 5.22
N MET A 139 -34.02 20.36 5.06
CA MET A 139 -33.26 20.42 3.81
C MET A 139 -31.77 20.16 4.07
N GLN A 140 -31.21 19.23 3.30
CA GLN A 140 -29.82 18.80 3.41
C GLN A 140 -29.20 18.68 2.01
N TYR A 141 -27.88 18.69 1.94
CA TYR A 141 -27.15 18.39 0.72
C TYR A 141 -26.24 17.18 0.92
N SER A 142 -26.23 16.26 -0.03
CA SER A 142 -25.30 15.12 -0.08
C SER A 142 -24.21 15.42 -1.10
N LEU A 143 -22.96 15.48 -0.64
CA LEU A 143 -21.76 15.64 -1.47
C LEU A 143 -21.05 14.29 -1.58
N ASP A 144 -20.89 13.81 -2.81
CA ASP A 144 -20.16 12.59 -3.12
C ASP A 144 -18.91 12.92 -3.93
N ALA A 145 -17.77 12.36 -3.54
CA ALA A 145 -16.50 12.56 -4.21
C ALA A 145 -15.67 11.27 -4.27
N THR A 146 -14.81 11.18 -5.28
CA THR A 146 -13.93 10.03 -5.52
C THR A 146 -12.50 10.50 -5.73
N ALA A 147 -11.56 9.79 -5.13
CA ALA A 147 -10.13 9.95 -5.36
C ALA A 147 -9.63 8.88 -6.33
N PHE A 148 -8.50 9.13 -6.99
CA PHE A 148 -7.82 8.21 -7.92
C PHE A 148 -8.65 7.84 -9.17
N SER A 149 -9.68 8.62 -9.50
CA SER A 149 -10.48 8.43 -10.72
C SER A 149 -9.68 8.64 -12.00
N GLU A 150 -8.51 9.27 -11.93
CA GLU A 150 -7.58 9.39 -13.05
C GLU A 150 -7.13 8.01 -13.58
N PHE A 151 -7.14 6.96 -12.74
CA PHE A 151 -6.86 5.60 -13.18
C PHE A 151 -8.05 4.92 -13.91
N ASP A 152 -9.26 5.48 -13.83
CA ASP A 152 -10.44 5.02 -14.57
C ASP A 152 -10.44 5.45 -16.03
N SER A 153 -9.56 6.38 -16.42
CA SER A 153 -9.51 6.90 -17.79
C SER A 153 -9.36 5.77 -18.79
N VAL A 154 -10.33 5.72 -19.71
CA VAL A 154 -10.42 4.67 -20.73
C VAL A 154 -9.76 5.16 -22.01
N GLN A 155 -8.95 4.31 -22.62
CA GLN A 155 -8.35 4.58 -23.91
C GLN A 155 -9.28 4.06 -25.02
N TYR A 156 -9.62 4.93 -25.98
CA TYR A 156 -10.38 4.55 -27.17
C TYR A 156 -9.45 4.55 -28.39
N PHE A 157 -9.50 3.46 -29.16
CA PHE A 157 -8.69 3.32 -30.36
C PHE A 157 -9.51 2.74 -31.51
N ASP A 158 -9.48 3.43 -32.66
CA ASP A 158 -10.01 2.95 -33.93
C ASP A 158 -8.96 3.16 -35.05
N PRO A 159 -8.42 2.07 -35.64
CA PRO A 159 -7.47 2.15 -36.75
C PRO A 159 -7.98 2.87 -38.00
N ASN A 160 -9.30 2.97 -38.18
CA ASN A 160 -9.87 3.69 -39.32
C ASN A 160 -9.89 5.19 -39.07
N LEU A 161 -10.09 5.59 -37.82
CA LEU A 161 -10.04 6.99 -37.40
C LEU A 161 -8.61 7.54 -37.52
N SER A 162 -7.61 6.73 -37.19
CA SER A 162 -6.20 7.11 -37.36
C SER A 162 -5.78 7.34 -38.81
N ARG A 163 -6.41 6.63 -39.75
CA ARG A 163 -6.15 6.82 -41.19
C ARG A 163 -6.88 8.04 -41.75
N ALA A 164 -7.95 8.48 -41.09
CA ALA A 164 -8.75 9.62 -41.52
C ALA A 164 -8.18 10.96 -41.01
N GLU A 165 -7.52 10.95 -39.85
CA GLU A 165 -7.01 12.17 -39.21
C GLU A 165 -5.52 12.04 -38.86
N GLU A 166 -4.70 12.94 -39.42
CA GLU A 166 -3.22 12.89 -39.34
C GLU A 166 -2.70 13.02 -37.90
N TYR A 167 -3.35 13.82 -37.06
CA TYR A 167 -2.99 13.98 -35.64
C TYR A 167 -3.23 12.71 -34.81
N ILE A 168 -4.21 11.89 -35.19
CA ILE A 168 -4.49 10.61 -34.53
C ILE A 168 -3.41 9.60 -34.93
N ASP A 169 -2.97 9.58 -36.20
CA ASP A 169 -1.84 8.75 -36.63
C ASP A 169 -0.56 9.11 -35.86
N GLU A 170 -0.27 10.41 -35.65
CA GLU A 170 0.90 10.86 -34.89
C GLU A 170 0.80 10.51 -33.40
N PHE A 171 -0.35 10.76 -32.75
CA PHE A 171 -0.61 10.32 -31.37
C PHE A 171 -0.42 8.81 -31.22
N LEU A 172 -0.83 8.02 -32.21
CA LEU A 172 -0.71 6.56 -32.16
C LEU A 172 0.69 6.06 -32.45
N ARG A 173 1.40 6.62 -33.42
CA ARG A 173 2.83 6.35 -33.61
C ARG A 173 3.57 6.60 -32.32
N ASN A 174 3.21 7.67 -31.61
CA ASN A 174 3.88 8.06 -30.38
C ASN A 174 3.42 7.28 -29.14
N LEU A 175 2.16 6.82 -29.01
CA LEU A 175 1.78 5.82 -28.00
C LEU A 175 2.49 4.49 -28.24
N ASN A 176 2.69 4.17 -29.53
CA ASN A 176 3.46 3.03 -29.94
C ASN A 176 4.96 3.23 -29.67
N ILE A 177 5.48 4.43 -29.35
CA ILE A 177 6.89 4.65 -28.98
C ILE A 177 7.20 4.10 -27.58
N PRO A 178 6.51 4.42 -26.47
CA PRO A 178 6.73 3.75 -25.20
C PRO A 178 6.54 2.25 -25.29
N LEU A 179 5.56 1.78 -26.07
CA LEU A 179 5.36 0.35 -26.31
C LEU A 179 6.48 -0.27 -27.14
N ALA A 180 6.91 0.39 -28.21
CA ALA A 180 8.02 -0.04 -29.05
C ALA A 180 9.34 0.04 -28.27
N GLU A 181 9.57 1.03 -27.41
CA GLU A 181 10.72 1.14 -26.51
C GLU A 181 10.66 0.04 -25.46
N ILE A 182 9.49 -0.25 -24.86
CA ILE A 182 9.31 -1.38 -23.94
C ILE A 182 9.60 -2.70 -24.70
N MET A 183 9.11 -2.83 -25.94
CA MET A 183 9.29 -4.02 -26.78
C MET A 183 10.72 -4.14 -27.33
N GLU A 184 11.40 -3.05 -27.66
CA GLU A 184 12.80 -2.99 -28.12
C GLU A 184 13.74 -3.22 -26.95
N THR A 185 13.47 -2.63 -25.79
CA THR A 185 14.16 -2.94 -24.54
C THR A 185 13.93 -4.41 -24.17
N SER A 186 12.74 -4.97 -24.42
CA SER A 186 12.48 -6.40 -24.25
C SER A 186 13.21 -7.26 -25.28
N ALA A 187 13.38 -6.80 -26.52
CA ALA A 187 14.12 -7.48 -27.57
C ALA A 187 15.64 -7.38 -27.38
N ALA A 188 16.14 -6.31 -26.76
CA ALA A 188 17.53 -6.19 -26.33
C ALA A 188 17.81 -7.17 -25.15
N ASN A 189 16.89 -7.25 -24.19
CA ASN A 189 16.94 -8.22 -23.09
C ASN A 189 16.59 -9.65 -23.51
N SER A 190 16.00 -9.87 -24.69
CA SER A 190 15.63 -11.20 -25.18
C SER A 190 16.84 -12.06 -25.57
N LYS A 191 18.05 -11.48 -25.61
CA LYS A 191 19.29 -12.26 -25.68
C LYS A 191 19.64 -12.96 -24.34
N GLN A 192 18.99 -12.59 -23.22
CA GLN A 192 19.19 -13.21 -21.89
C GLN A 192 17.92 -13.72 -21.19
N ILE A 193 16.78 -13.02 -21.26
CA ILE A 193 15.60 -13.27 -20.39
C ILE A 193 14.30 -13.60 -21.16
N GLY A 194 14.20 -13.27 -22.45
CA GLY A 194 13.08 -13.67 -23.31
C GLY A 194 11.70 -13.07 -22.97
N GLY A 195 11.62 -11.94 -22.25
CA GLY A 195 10.36 -11.26 -21.93
C GLY A 195 10.52 -9.84 -21.36
N ILE A 196 9.41 -9.22 -20.95
CA ILE A 196 9.31 -7.85 -20.44
C ILE A 196 9.19 -7.85 -18.90
N SER A 197 10.10 -7.20 -18.19
CA SER A 197 10.06 -7.09 -16.72
C SER A 197 8.99 -6.09 -16.23
N ILE A 198 8.24 -6.48 -15.20
CA ILE A 198 7.28 -5.63 -14.47
C ILE A 198 7.89 -4.29 -14.05
N ASN A 199 9.17 -4.29 -13.65
CA ASN A 199 9.84 -3.11 -13.11
C ASN A 199 10.03 -2.00 -14.14
N LYS A 200 9.98 -2.34 -15.43
CA LYS A 200 10.07 -1.39 -16.54
C LYS A 200 8.70 -1.02 -17.09
N VAL A 201 7.78 -1.99 -17.17
CA VAL A 201 6.45 -1.81 -17.76
C VAL A 201 5.58 -0.85 -16.94
N ILE A 202 5.50 -1.06 -15.63
CA ILE A 202 4.60 -0.25 -14.78
C ILE A 202 5.01 1.24 -14.82
N PRO A 203 6.29 1.62 -14.58
CA PRO A 203 6.71 3.02 -14.66
C PRO A 203 6.50 3.62 -16.05
N ALA A 204 6.70 2.83 -17.10
CA ALA A 204 6.51 3.28 -18.47
C ALA A 204 5.02 3.52 -18.79
N PHE A 205 4.10 2.69 -18.32
CA PHE A 205 2.66 2.96 -18.47
C PHE A 205 2.19 4.15 -17.66
N ILE A 206 2.67 4.30 -16.42
CA ILE A 206 2.37 5.48 -15.61
C ILE A 206 2.84 6.74 -16.35
N LYS A 207 4.06 6.72 -16.90
CA LYS A 207 4.61 7.84 -17.68
C LYS A 207 3.87 8.07 -19.00
N ALA A 208 3.45 7.01 -19.70
CA ALA A 208 2.76 7.14 -20.98
C ALA A 208 1.32 7.66 -20.83
N PHE A 209 0.60 7.22 -19.79
CA PHE A 209 -0.82 7.53 -19.64
C PHE A 209 -1.10 8.68 -18.68
N LEU A 210 -0.37 8.80 -17.58
CA LEU A 210 -0.52 9.92 -16.65
C LEU A 210 0.42 11.09 -16.98
N GLY A 211 1.47 10.83 -17.78
CA GLY A 211 2.46 11.82 -18.18
C GLY A 211 3.41 12.24 -17.05
N GLU A 212 4.07 13.36 -17.31
CA GLU A 212 4.83 14.18 -16.36
C GLU A 212 4.26 15.61 -16.37
N GLY A 213 4.71 16.53 -15.52
CA GLY A 213 4.12 17.87 -15.42
C GLY A 213 4.02 18.60 -16.77
N ILE A 214 3.10 19.57 -16.85
CA ILE A 214 2.73 20.25 -18.11
C ILE A 214 3.55 21.52 -18.27
N ARG A 215 4.24 21.80 -19.39
CA ARG A 215 5.07 23.03 -19.56
C ARG A 215 4.26 24.33 -19.69
N GLY A 216 3.02 24.26 -20.16
CA GLY A 216 2.12 25.41 -20.23
C GLY A 216 0.77 25.06 -20.88
N LEU A 217 -0.21 25.97 -20.74
CA LEU A 217 -1.55 25.84 -21.36
C LEU A 217 -1.57 26.34 -22.82
N ALA A 218 -0.44 26.77 -23.37
CA ALA A 218 -0.35 27.36 -24.70
C ALA A 218 0.30 26.36 -25.66
N THR A 219 -0.50 25.66 -26.46
CA THR A 219 -0.05 25.23 -27.78
C THR A 219 -0.37 26.36 -28.75
N GLU A 220 0.62 27.21 -29.02
CA GLU A 220 0.60 28.01 -30.24
C GLU A 220 0.58 27.02 -31.43
N GLY A 221 -0.60 26.80 -32.03
CA GLY A 221 -0.72 26.19 -33.36
C GLY A 221 -1.58 24.93 -33.53
N GLY A 222 -2.00 24.23 -32.46
CA GLY A 222 -2.83 23.02 -32.60
C GLY A 222 -4.28 23.29 -32.24
N GLY A 223 -5.19 23.41 -33.21
CA GLY A 223 -6.63 23.33 -32.96
C GLY A 223 -7.09 21.88 -33.04
N GLY A 224 -7.94 21.42 -32.10
CA GLY A 224 -8.51 20.06 -32.13
C GLY A 224 -8.19 19.21 -30.89
N LEU A 225 -8.34 17.88 -31.01
CA LEU A 225 -8.16 16.92 -29.91
C LEU A 225 -6.77 16.98 -29.25
N GLU A 226 -5.75 17.49 -29.95
CA GLU A 226 -4.40 17.72 -29.40
C GLU A 226 -4.40 18.67 -28.19
N LEU A 227 -5.27 19.68 -28.20
CA LEU A 227 -5.53 20.60 -27.07
C LEU A 227 -6.33 19.94 -25.94
N ALA A 228 -7.03 18.83 -26.20
CA ALA A 228 -7.83 18.14 -25.19
C ALA A 228 -7.04 17.05 -24.46
N VAL A 229 -6.05 16.44 -25.14
CA VAL A 229 -5.27 15.31 -24.60
C VAL A 229 -3.98 15.76 -23.91
N GLY A 230 -3.58 17.03 -23.97
CA GLY A 230 -2.40 17.51 -23.26
C GLY A 230 -1.09 17.10 -23.89
N GLY A 231 -0.75 17.75 -25.00
CA GLY A 231 0.61 17.79 -25.53
C GLY A 231 1.03 16.54 -26.30
N SER A 232 1.69 16.76 -27.43
CA SER A 232 2.42 15.76 -28.21
C SER A 232 3.16 14.79 -27.27
N ILE A 233 2.99 13.48 -27.40
CA ILE A 233 3.69 12.47 -26.57
C ILE A 233 5.22 12.65 -26.62
N ASN A 234 5.77 13.36 -27.60
CA ASN A 234 7.17 13.81 -27.64
C ASN A 234 7.58 14.67 -26.42
N THR A 235 6.65 15.39 -25.79
CA THR A 235 6.90 16.21 -24.58
C THR A 235 6.73 15.44 -23.28
N GLN A 236 6.13 14.23 -23.33
CA GLN A 236 5.78 13.38 -22.17
C GLN A 236 4.94 14.11 -21.12
N GLU A 237 4.12 15.06 -21.55
CA GLU A 237 3.28 15.87 -20.68
C GLU A 237 2.02 15.10 -20.24
N ALA A 238 1.51 15.45 -19.07
CA ALA A 238 0.29 14.93 -18.52
C ALA A 238 -0.91 15.46 -19.32
N PRO A 239 -1.93 14.62 -19.56
CA PRO A 239 -3.15 15.09 -20.17
C PRO A 239 -3.77 16.28 -19.47
N PHE A 240 -4.34 17.24 -20.23
CA PHE A 240 -4.99 18.40 -19.63
C PHE A 240 -6.19 18.01 -18.74
N ALA A 241 -6.79 16.85 -18.99
CA ALA A 241 -7.80 16.26 -18.11
C ALA A 241 -7.31 16.02 -16.67
N TYR A 242 -5.99 15.92 -16.46
CA TYR A 242 -5.34 15.70 -15.17
C TYR A 242 -4.75 16.97 -14.56
N VAL A 243 -5.02 18.13 -15.14
CA VAL A 243 -4.65 19.41 -14.53
C VAL A 243 -5.31 19.55 -13.16
N ILE A 244 -4.51 19.92 -12.17
CA ILE A 244 -5.00 20.21 -10.81
C ILE A 244 -5.03 21.72 -10.60
N PRO A 245 -6.01 22.22 -9.83
CA PRO A 245 -6.04 23.63 -9.43
C PRO A 245 -4.74 24.04 -8.70
N GLU A 246 -4.21 25.20 -9.06
CA GLU A 246 -3.08 25.88 -8.42
C GLU A 246 -3.26 26.01 -6.90
N SER A 247 -4.48 26.20 -6.38
CA SER A 247 -4.67 26.29 -4.93
C SER A 247 -4.51 24.96 -4.17
N ILE A 248 -4.48 23.82 -4.85
CA ILE A 248 -4.29 22.50 -4.22
C ILE A 248 -2.81 22.20 -3.99
N ALA A 249 -1.95 22.50 -4.97
CA ALA A 249 -0.53 22.14 -4.92
C ALA A 249 0.19 22.68 -3.66
N PRO A 250 0.04 23.96 -3.26
CA PRO A 250 0.64 24.48 -2.02
C PRO A 250 0.12 23.81 -0.75
N LEU A 251 -1.13 23.34 -0.73
CA LEU A 251 -1.70 22.62 0.42
C LEU A 251 -1.04 21.26 0.63
N LEU A 252 -0.47 20.69 -0.44
CA LEU A 252 0.26 19.43 -0.43
C LEU A 252 1.78 19.60 -0.37
N ASN A 253 2.27 20.83 -0.18
CA ASN A 253 3.70 21.16 -0.22
C ASN A 253 4.37 20.94 -1.59
N ILE A 254 3.59 21.03 -2.67
CA ILE A 254 4.12 21.02 -4.05
C ILE A 254 4.31 22.48 -4.45
N SER A 255 5.57 22.93 -4.46
CA SER A 255 5.92 24.33 -4.76
C SER A 255 6.37 24.58 -6.19
N ILE A 256 6.82 23.54 -6.89
CA ILE A 256 7.35 23.61 -8.25
C ILE A 256 6.78 22.44 -9.05
N PRO A 257 6.04 22.67 -10.15
CA PRO A 257 5.59 21.60 -11.03
C PRO A 257 6.79 20.97 -11.77
N SER A 258 6.71 19.68 -12.11
CA SER A 258 7.89 18.91 -12.51
C SER A 258 8.54 19.34 -13.84
N LYS A 259 7.83 20.10 -14.68
CA LYS A 259 8.38 20.69 -15.93
C LYS A 259 8.54 22.22 -15.91
N ASP A 260 8.82 22.79 -14.75
CA ASP A 260 9.14 24.21 -14.55
C ASP A 260 8.09 25.16 -15.18
N SER A 261 6.82 24.81 -15.00
CA SER A 261 5.66 25.52 -15.55
C SER A 261 4.87 26.30 -14.51
N ARG A 262 3.72 26.86 -14.92
CA ARG A 262 2.70 27.42 -14.02
C ARG A 262 1.51 26.49 -13.77
N VAL A 263 1.55 25.26 -14.30
CA VAL A 263 0.40 24.35 -14.31
C VAL A 263 0.78 23.06 -13.62
N TYR A 264 0.03 22.74 -12.58
CA TYR A 264 0.19 21.50 -11.85
C TYR A 264 -0.68 20.40 -12.49
N SER A 265 -0.16 19.18 -12.49
CA SER A 265 -0.85 17.99 -12.96
C SER A 265 -1.03 16.97 -11.83
N TYR A 266 -1.92 16.01 -12.05
CA TYR A 266 -2.10 14.87 -11.15
C TYR A 266 -0.78 14.08 -10.99
N ALA A 267 0.01 13.99 -12.06
CA ALA A 267 1.31 13.34 -12.06
C ALA A 267 2.34 14.05 -11.15
N ASP A 268 2.17 15.33 -10.83
CA ASP A 268 3.04 16.04 -9.87
C ASP A 268 2.67 15.73 -8.41
N MET A 269 1.43 15.29 -8.18
CA MET A 269 0.88 15.02 -6.85
C MET A 269 0.94 13.54 -6.46
N LEU A 270 0.84 12.64 -7.43
CA LEU A 270 0.83 11.20 -7.17
C LEU A 270 2.22 10.69 -6.80
N GLU A 271 2.35 10.14 -5.60
CA GLU A 271 3.55 9.45 -5.14
C GLU A 271 3.53 7.98 -5.59
N VAL A 272 4.58 7.50 -6.27
CA VAL A 272 4.67 6.09 -6.68
C VAL A 272 5.74 5.40 -5.85
N VAL A 273 5.39 4.32 -5.14
CA VAL A 273 6.36 3.48 -4.43
C VAL A 273 6.33 2.08 -5.01
N GLN A 274 7.44 1.66 -5.63
CA GLN A 274 7.55 0.38 -6.34
C GLN A 274 8.72 -0.47 -5.82
N GLY A 275 8.45 -1.76 -5.60
CA GLY A 275 9.47 -2.78 -5.33
C GLY A 275 9.22 -3.55 -4.03
N LEU A 276 10.19 -4.38 -3.64
CA LEU A 276 10.13 -5.12 -2.38
C LEU A 276 10.41 -4.15 -1.23
N GLN A 277 9.39 -3.96 -0.41
CA GLN A 277 9.42 -3.00 0.68
C GLN A 277 9.97 -3.69 1.91
N LYS A 278 11.12 -3.22 2.37
CA LYS A 278 11.65 -3.50 3.69
C LYS A 278 11.66 -2.21 4.46
N TYR A 279 11.47 -2.26 5.76
CA TYR A 279 11.37 -1.03 6.52
C TYR A 279 12.34 -0.99 7.68
N GLU A 280 12.95 0.17 7.88
CA GLU A 280 13.69 0.49 9.11
C GLU A 280 12.84 1.38 10.01
N SER A 281 12.93 1.11 11.31
CA SER A 281 12.31 1.95 12.34
C SER A 281 13.13 3.23 12.50
N HIS A 282 12.50 4.40 12.34
CA HIS A 282 13.11 5.69 12.66
C HIS A 282 12.46 6.34 13.87
N ASP A 283 13.28 7.07 14.64
CA ASP A 283 12.92 7.64 15.96
C ASP A 283 11.81 8.71 15.91
N PHE A 284 11.62 9.40 14.77
CA PHE A 284 10.49 10.33 14.64
C PHE A 284 10.12 10.70 13.19
N PRO A 285 8.81 10.75 12.86
CA PRO A 285 7.74 10.10 13.60
C PRO A 285 8.04 8.59 13.64
N ASN A 286 7.73 7.87 14.72
CA ASN A 286 7.94 6.40 14.84
C ASN A 286 7.29 5.69 13.65
N MET A 287 8.02 5.60 12.56
CA MET A 287 7.52 5.22 11.25
C MET A 287 8.59 4.45 10.53
N PHE A 288 8.07 3.60 9.67
CA PHE A 288 8.77 2.63 8.90
C PHE A 288 8.98 3.25 7.53
N PHE A 289 10.24 3.52 7.17
CA PHE A 289 10.59 4.02 5.83
C PHE A 289 11.04 2.85 4.95
N PRO A 290 10.55 2.76 3.69
CA PRO A 290 11.01 1.72 2.79
C PRO A 290 12.49 1.92 2.45
N LEU A 291 13.30 0.89 2.71
CA LEU A 291 14.73 0.86 2.43
C LEU A 291 15.04 1.01 0.94
N GLY A 292 16.09 1.77 0.64
CA GLY A 292 16.57 2.04 -0.71
C GLY A 292 15.79 3.10 -1.47
N THR A 293 14.97 3.93 -0.80
CA THR A 293 14.38 5.11 -1.45
C THR A 293 15.36 6.30 -1.43
N PRO A 294 15.34 7.21 -2.43
CA PRO A 294 16.32 8.31 -2.54
C PRO A 294 16.40 9.24 -1.31
N ASN A 295 15.38 9.21 -0.45
CA ASN A 295 15.29 9.99 0.78
C ASN A 295 15.63 9.17 2.03
N GLU A 296 16.42 8.08 1.92
CA GLU A 296 17.11 7.55 3.10
C GLU A 296 17.77 8.74 3.81
N PRO A 297 17.46 9.01 5.09
CA PRO A 297 18.32 9.84 5.88
C PRO A 297 19.64 9.07 5.96
N THR A 298 20.59 9.41 5.08
CA THR A 298 21.94 8.91 5.22
C THR A 298 22.33 9.16 6.67
N PRO A 299 22.79 8.11 7.40
CA PRO A 299 23.40 8.34 8.69
C PRO A 299 24.42 9.47 8.50
N LEU A 300 24.45 10.39 9.45
CA LEU A 300 25.43 11.47 9.56
C LEU A 300 26.86 10.91 9.77
N GLU A 301 27.31 9.97 8.94
CA GLU A 301 28.70 9.58 8.81
C GLU A 301 29.35 10.48 7.77
N LYS A 302 30.06 11.50 8.27
CA LYS A 302 30.75 12.55 7.49
C LYS A 302 31.81 12.03 6.51
N ASP A 303 32.15 10.74 6.53
CA ASP A 303 33.31 10.20 5.83
C ASP A 303 33.02 8.93 4.99
N ALA A 304 31.76 8.50 4.88
CA ALA A 304 31.42 7.41 3.95
C ALA A 304 31.34 7.97 2.52
N PRO A 305 32.00 7.34 1.52
CA PRO A 305 31.86 7.77 0.14
C PRO A 305 30.38 7.69 -0.25
N PRO A 306 29.84 8.67 -1.00
CA PRO A 306 28.47 8.61 -1.44
C PRO A 306 28.28 7.30 -2.23
N LEU A 307 27.46 6.40 -1.71
CA LEU A 307 27.03 5.23 -2.47
C LEU A 307 26.27 5.78 -3.68
N GLU A 308 26.91 5.74 -4.84
CA GLU A 308 26.26 6.03 -6.12
C GLU A 308 25.08 5.07 -6.27
N TYR A 309 23.88 5.57 -6.00
CA TYR A 309 22.63 4.88 -6.24
C TYR A 309 22.43 4.72 -7.75
N LYS A 310 22.93 3.62 -8.32
CA LYS A 310 22.45 3.13 -9.61
C LYS A 310 21.02 2.60 -9.45
N CYS A 311 20.05 3.52 -9.50
CA CYS A 311 18.67 3.16 -9.86
C CYS A 311 18.72 2.33 -11.15
N LEU A 312 17.95 1.25 -11.23
CA LEU A 312 17.83 0.33 -12.38
C LEU A 312 17.28 0.98 -13.68
N ILE A 313 17.27 2.31 -13.74
CA ILE A 313 17.15 3.10 -14.97
C ILE A 313 18.57 3.42 -15.43
N ASP A 314 19.30 2.42 -15.92
CA ASP A 314 20.64 2.57 -16.54
C ASP A 314 20.59 3.30 -17.91
N ASN A 315 19.57 4.13 -18.14
CA ASN A 315 19.40 4.97 -19.31
C ASN A 315 19.21 6.45 -18.93
N LYS A 316 19.74 6.91 -17.79
CA LYS A 316 19.84 8.36 -17.56
C LYS A 316 20.81 8.93 -18.60
N LYS A 317 20.29 9.74 -19.52
CA LYS A 317 21.11 10.72 -20.23
C LYS A 317 21.56 11.75 -19.20
N GLU A 318 22.83 12.15 -19.22
CA GLU A 318 23.32 13.28 -18.42
C GLU A 318 22.37 14.48 -18.58
N GLY A 319 21.75 14.92 -17.48
CA GLY A 319 20.87 16.10 -17.45
C GLY A 319 19.38 15.87 -17.16
N GLU A 320 18.89 14.63 -17.04
CA GLU A 320 17.50 14.38 -16.61
C GLU A 320 17.32 14.60 -15.08
N LYS A 321 16.44 15.53 -14.70
CA LYS A 321 16.03 15.76 -13.29
C LYS A 321 15.38 14.48 -12.74
N GLU A 322 15.76 14.06 -11.55
CA GLU A 322 15.06 12.97 -10.86
C GLU A 322 13.61 13.36 -10.60
N LEU A 323 12.68 12.46 -10.95
CA LEU A 323 11.27 12.59 -10.60
C LEU A 323 11.13 12.38 -9.09
N VAL A 324 10.98 13.48 -8.35
CA VAL A 324 10.97 13.54 -6.88
C VAL A 324 9.90 12.64 -6.25
N ASN A 325 8.81 12.36 -6.97
CA ASN A 325 7.63 11.62 -6.51
C ASN A 325 7.56 10.15 -7.01
N ARG A 326 8.66 9.61 -7.54
CA ARG A 326 8.75 8.20 -7.95
C ARG A 326 9.87 7.51 -7.18
N HIS A 327 9.47 6.62 -6.29
CA HIS A 327 10.35 5.92 -5.37
C HIS A 327 10.46 4.44 -5.76
N PHE A 328 11.67 3.99 -6.02
CA PHE A 328 11.99 2.58 -6.28
C PHE A 328 12.78 2.05 -5.09
N THR A 329 12.41 0.87 -4.57
CA THR A 329 13.15 0.22 -3.49
C THR A 329 14.39 -0.49 -4.03
N LYS A 330 15.31 -0.87 -3.13
CA LYS A 330 16.55 -1.59 -3.47
C LYS A 330 16.33 -2.88 -4.28
N TYR A 331 15.28 -3.63 -3.95
CA TYR A 331 15.01 -4.93 -4.56
C TYR A 331 13.83 -4.84 -5.53
N PRO A 332 13.96 -5.36 -6.77
CA PRO A 332 12.93 -5.29 -7.79
C PRO A 332 11.76 -6.25 -7.53
N LEU A 333 10.60 -5.96 -8.14
CA LEU A 333 9.47 -6.89 -8.17
C LEU A 333 9.74 -8.09 -9.06
N LYS A 334 9.11 -9.22 -8.73
CA LYS A 334 9.21 -10.46 -9.50
C LYS A 334 8.10 -10.52 -10.56
N GLY A 335 8.47 -10.68 -11.82
CA GLY A 335 7.50 -10.87 -12.91
C GLY A 335 8.04 -10.48 -14.28
N VAL A 336 8.05 -11.44 -15.20
CA VAL A 336 8.40 -11.24 -16.62
C VAL A 336 7.23 -11.67 -17.47
N PHE A 337 6.83 -10.83 -18.42
CA PHE A 337 5.68 -11.07 -19.29
C PHE A 337 6.13 -11.33 -20.71
N LEU A 338 5.32 -12.08 -21.45
CA LEU A 338 5.48 -12.18 -22.89
C LEU A 338 5.27 -10.81 -23.55
N PRO A 339 6.10 -10.43 -24.54
CA PRO A 339 5.85 -9.25 -25.36
C PRO A 339 4.69 -9.54 -26.31
N MET A 340 3.46 -9.44 -25.78
CA MET A 340 2.24 -9.48 -26.58
C MET A 340 1.75 -8.06 -26.84
N PRO A 341 1.26 -7.77 -28.06
CA PRO A 341 0.59 -6.50 -28.32
C PRO A 341 -0.64 -6.39 -27.40
N THR A 342 -0.60 -5.44 -26.47
CA THR A 342 -1.72 -5.21 -25.56
C THR A 342 -2.82 -4.44 -26.28
N SER A 343 -4.06 -4.91 -26.14
CA SER A 343 -5.22 -4.14 -26.60
C SER A 343 -5.53 -3.05 -25.58
N PHE A 344 -5.44 -1.80 -26.01
CA PHE A 344 -5.77 -0.64 -25.17
C PHE A 344 -7.25 -0.26 -25.24
N ASN A 345 -7.96 -0.77 -26.25
CA ASN A 345 -9.30 -0.29 -26.56
C ASN A 345 -10.29 -0.63 -25.44
N MET A 346 -10.99 0.40 -24.95
CA MET A 346 -11.99 0.32 -23.89
C MET A 346 -11.45 -0.24 -22.56
N ARG A 347 -10.13 -0.15 -22.30
CA ARG A 347 -9.54 -0.54 -21.01
C ARG A 347 -9.13 0.70 -20.22
N SER A 348 -9.35 0.65 -18.90
CA SER A 348 -8.87 1.67 -17.98
C SER A 348 -7.35 1.56 -17.79
N ILE A 349 -6.70 2.65 -17.41
CA ILE A 349 -5.27 2.66 -17.06
C ILE A 349 -4.98 1.63 -15.96
N TRP A 350 -5.84 1.54 -14.93
CA TRP A 350 -5.70 0.54 -13.88
C TRP A 350 -5.66 -0.89 -14.43
N ALA A 351 -6.61 -1.25 -15.30
CA ALA A 351 -6.68 -2.58 -15.88
C ALA A 351 -5.45 -2.91 -16.74
N LEU A 352 -4.92 -1.92 -17.45
CA LEU A 352 -3.70 -2.06 -18.26
C LEU A 352 -2.47 -2.32 -17.39
N ILE A 353 -2.29 -1.57 -16.31
CA ILE A 353 -1.17 -1.78 -15.37
C ILE A 353 -1.32 -3.13 -14.67
N GLN A 354 -2.54 -3.49 -14.25
CA GLN A 354 -2.83 -4.73 -13.55
C GLN A 354 -2.58 -5.98 -14.42
N GLN A 355 -2.71 -5.89 -15.75
CA GLN A 355 -2.37 -6.98 -16.67
C GLN A 355 -0.89 -7.40 -16.57
N TYR A 356 -0.01 -6.48 -16.19
CA TYR A 356 1.43 -6.69 -16.05
C TYR A 356 1.88 -6.77 -14.57
N LEU A 357 0.93 -6.99 -13.66
CA LEU A 357 1.21 -7.35 -12.28
C LEU A 357 1.19 -8.88 -12.16
N ASN A 358 2.16 -9.48 -11.47
CA ASN A 358 2.07 -10.89 -11.09
C ASN A 358 1.21 -11.00 -9.82
N PRO A 359 -0.08 -11.41 -9.90
CA PRO A 359 -1.00 -11.35 -8.76
C PRO A 359 -0.68 -12.39 -7.68
N VAL A 360 0.20 -13.36 -7.97
CA VAL A 360 0.55 -14.43 -7.03
C VAL A 360 1.53 -13.95 -5.98
N VAL A 361 2.45 -13.06 -6.38
CA VAL A 361 3.55 -12.59 -5.52
C VAL A 361 3.52 -11.07 -5.31
N ASN A 362 2.85 -10.30 -6.15
CA ASN A 362 2.79 -8.84 -6.06
C ASN A 362 1.36 -8.35 -5.85
N GLU A 363 1.26 -7.17 -5.27
CA GLU A 363 0.03 -6.42 -5.07
C GLU A 363 0.19 -4.97 -5.51
N MET A 364 -0.93 -4.35 -5.84
CA MET A 364 -1.02 -2.95 -6.22
C MET A 364 -2.26 -2.33 -5.60
N TYR A 365 -2.10 -1.19 -4.94
CA TYR A 365 -3.21 -0.44 -4.33
C TYR A 365 -2.89 1.05 -4.25
N THR A 366 -3.92 1.87 -4.09
CA THR A 366 -3.81 3.31 -3.90
C THR A 366 -4.23 3.69 -2.48
N ALA A 367 -3.57 4.67 -1.89
CA ALA A 367 -3.92 5.16 -0.56
C ALA A 367 -3.47 6.60 -0.36
N ILE A 368 -4.12 7.32 0.56
CA ILE A 368 -3.55 8.53 1.13
C ILE A 368 -2.76 8.12 2.37
N LYS A 369 -1.44 8.21 2.28
CA LYS A 369 -0.54 7.74 3.33
C LYS A 369 0.67 8.65 3.49
N TYR A 370 1.42 8.45 4.56
CA TYR A 370 2.67 9.17 4.75
C TYR A 370 3.76 8.59 3.83
N CYS A 371 4.40 9.45 3.05
CA CYS A 371 5.32 9.06 2.00
C CYS A 371 6.78 9.36 2.36
N PRO A 372 7.76 8.78 1.63
CA PRO A 372 9.17 9.14 1.75
C PRO A 372 9.48 10.63 1.51
N SER A 373 8.56 11.38 0.89
CA SER A 373 8.61 12.85 0.81
C SER A 373 8.36 13.57 2.14
N GLY A 374 8.07 12.83 3.22
CA GLY A 374 7.89 13.38 4.56
C GLY A 374 6.53 14.03 4.78
N ARG A 375 5.55 13.77 3.90
CA ARG A 375 4.20 14.35 3.93
C ARG A 375 3.15 13.29 3.66
N VAL A 376 1.90 13.60 4.01
CA VAL A 376 0.75 12.76 3.65
C VAL A 376 0.34 13.09 2.22
N MET A 377 0.44 12.11 1.32
CA MET A 377 0.22 12.29 -0.11
C MET A 377 -0.66 11.17 -0.68
N PRO A 378 -1.38 11.41 -1.79
CA PRO A 378 -2.00 10.34 -2.55
C PRO A 378 -0.90 9.49 -3.20
N SER A 379 -0.93 8.18 -2.98
CA SER A 379 0.12 7.27 -3.42
C SER A 379 -0.42 6.06 -4.17
N LEU A 380 0.33 5.63 -5.19
CA LEU A 380 0.25 4.31 -5.78
C LEU A 380 1.36 3.43 -5.19
N THR A 381 0.99 2.33 -4.56
CA THR A 381 1.93 1.36 -4.01
C THR A 381 1.90 0.10 -4.86
N VAL A 382 3.07 -0.30 -5.37
CA VAL A 382 3.26 -1.55 -6.11
C VAL A 382 4.35 -2.35 -5.42
N ARG A 383 3.99 -3.42 -4.73
CA ARG A 383 4.93 -4.15 -3.86
C ARG A 383 4.73 -5.65 -3.94
N GLN A 384 5.67 -6.40 -3.40
CA GLN A 384 5.46 -7.81 -3.13
C GLN A 384 4.41 -7.98 -2.02
N LEU A 385 3.60 -9.02 -2.09
CA LEU A 385 2.67 -9.39 -1.02
C LEU A 385 3.44 -9.53 0.31
N PRO A 386 3.06 -8.80 1.36
CA PRO A 386 3.89 -8.70 2.55
C PRO A 386 3.56 -9.76 3.60
N PHE A 387 3.11 -10.95 3.20
CA PHE A 387 2.59 -11.96 4.13
C PHE A 387 3.57 -13.10 4.40
N SER A 388 4.85 -12.91 4.06
CA SER A 388 5.83 -13.97 4.23
C SER A 388 6.16 -14.17 5.71
N SER A 389 6.25 -15.42 6.12
CA SER A 389 6.71 -15.81 7.44
C SER A 389 8.22 -15.60 7.59
N LEU A 390 8.69 -15.45 8.83
CA LEU A 390 10.13 -15.32 9.13
C LEU A 390 10.94 -16.52 8.61
N LYS A 391 10.36 -17.73 8.68
CA LYS A 391 10.99 -18.94 8.14
C LYS A 391 11.15 -18.87 6.63
N MET A 392 10.17 -18.30 5.92
CA MET A 392 10.26 -18.10 4.48
C MET A 392 11.31 -17.02 4.14
N GLU A 393 11.40 -15.98 4.96
CA GLU A 393 12.43 -14.94 4.84
C GLU A 393 13.85 -15.49 5.00
N GLU A 394 14.10 -16.32 6.02
CA GLU A 394 15.36 -17.02 6.24
C GLU A 394 15.73 -17.91 5.05
N LYS A 395 14.75 -18.67 4.55
CA LYS A 395 14.95 -19.61 3.43
C LYS A 395 15.25 -18.91 2.11
N MET A 396 14.58 -17.79 1.85
CA MET A 396 14.69 -17.03 0.60
C MET A 396 15.75 -15.93 0.68
N LYS A 397 16.55 -15.89 1.75
CA LYS A 397 17.67 -14.93 1.94
C LYS A 397 17.27 -13.49 1.62
N GLN A 398 16.21 -12.99 2.26
CA GLN A 398 15.78 -11.58 2.15
C GLN A 398 15.11 -11.16 0.83
N ASP A 399 14.79 -12.09 -0.09
CA ASP A 399 14.00 -11.84 -1.31
C ASP A 399 12.48 -11.82 -1.11
N VAL A 400 12.04 -11.62 0.14
CA VAL A 400 10.62 -11.49 0.49
C VAL A 400 10.38 -10.29 1.40
N THR A 401 9.22 -9.64 1.26
CA THR A 401 8.69 -8.71 2.28
C THR A 401 8.05 -9.51 3.41
N SER A 402 8.58 -9.36 4.61
CA SER A 402 8.12 -10.05 5.81
C SER A 402 6.93 -9.34 6.44
N PHE A 403 5.99 -10.12 6.98
CA PHE A 403 4.79 -9.54 7.62
C PHE A 403 5.13 -8.66 8.83
N TYR A 404 6.19 -9.00 9.56
CA TYR A 404 6.62 -8.25 10.75
C TYR A 404 7.34 -6.93 10.42
N GLU A 405 7.78 -6.75 9.18
CA GLU A 405 8.53 -5.55 8.74
C GLU A 405 7.60 -4.40 8.33
N LEU A 406 6.32 -4.64 8.07
CA LEU A 406 5.40 -3.59 7.63
C LEU A 406 5.23 -2.47 8.67
N PRO A 407 4.84 -1.25 8.25
CA PRO A 407 4.52 -0.17 9.19
C PRO A 407 3.46 -0.59 10.20
N ARG A 408 3.75 -0.45 11.51
CA ARG A 408 2.86 -0.92 12.58
C ARG A 408 2.20 0.22 13.35
N TRP A 409 0.88 0.21 13.38
CA TRP A 409 0.04 1.11 14.18
C TRP A 409 -0.30 0.46 15.53
N ARG A 410 0.21 1.03 16.62
CA ARG A 410 -0.03 0.57 18.01
C ARG A 410 -0.87 1.58 18.78
N PRO A 411 -2.21 1.45 18.82
CA PRO A 411 -3.03 2.35 19.61
C PRO A 411 -2.91 2.05 21.11
N SER A 412 -3.16 3.05 21.95
CA SER A 412 -3.50 2.81 23.35
C SER A 412 -4.83 2.06 23.46
N SER A 413 -4.96 1.16 24.43
CA SER A 413 -6.21 0.40 24.69
C SER A 413 -7.43 1.28 24.88
N VAL A 414 -7.25 2.50 25.41
CA VAL A 414 -8.33 3.49 25.60
C VAL A 414 -8.94 3.96 24.27
N LEU A 415 -8.20 3.86 23.16
CA LEU A 415 -8.71 4.23 21.84
C LEU A 415 -9.56 3.12 21.22
N VAL A 416 -9.43 1.87 21.64
CA VAL A 416 -10.20 0.75 21.10
C VAL A 416 -11.58 0.71 21.76
N ARG A 417 -12.63 0.87 20.96
CA ARG A 417 -14.03 0.84 21.42
C ARG A 417 -14.63 -0.55 21.39
N GLY A 418 -14.19 -1.36 20.44
CA GLY A 418 -14.69 -2.72 20.24
C GLY A 418 -13.93 -3.40 19.12
N MET A 419 -13.84 -4.72 19.21
CA MET A 419 -13.11 -5.56 18.27
C MET A 419 -13.92 -6.84 18.10
N ASP A 420 -14.29 -7.16 16.86
CA ASP A 420 -15.02 -8.37 16.49
C ASP A 420 -14.13 -9.15 15.54
N ILE A 421 -13.49 -10.18 16.07
CA ILE A 421 -12.43 -10.93 15.39
C ILE A 421 -12.62 -12.41 15.66
N GLY A 422 -12.43 -13.20 14.62
CA GLY A 422 -12.53 -14.64 14.70
C GLY A 422 -11.76 -15.35 13.60
N ARG A 423 -11.88 -16.67 13.62
CA ARG A 423 -11.33 -17.59 12.62
C ARG A 423 -12.46 -17.99 11.67
N ASN A 424 -12.13 -18.22 10.40
CA ASN A 424 -13.14 -18.55 9.39
C ASN A 424 -12.69 -19.72 8.50
N ASP A 425 -13.43 -20.82 8.55
CA ASP A 425 -13.17 -22.01 7.73
C ASP A 425 -13.29 -21.75 6.22
N ALA A 426 -14.03 -20.73 5.81
CA ALA A 426 -14.16 -20.36 4.40
C ALA A 426 -12.83 -19.95 3.74
N LEU A 427 -11.84 -19.54 4.55
CA LEU A 427 -10.49 -19.20 4.09
C LEU A 427 -9.55 -20.42 4.03
N ARG A 428 -10.04 -21.63 4.32
CA ARG A 428 -9.22 -22.83 4.34
C ARG A 428 -8.76 -23.17 2.92
N THR A 429 -7.45 -23.14 2.71
CA THR A 429 -6.79 -23.62 1.50
C THR A 429 -5.76 -24.67 1.89
N ASN A 430 -5.82 -25.84 1.28
CA ASN A 430 -4.91 -26.96 1.59
C ASN A 430 -4.30 -27.61 0.34
N PHE A 431 -4.58 -27.05 -0.84
CA PHE A 431 -3.99 -27.46 -2.11
C PHE A 431 -3.75 -26.24 -2.99
N ILE A 432 -2.51 -26.02 -3.42
CA ILE A 432 -2.12 -24.87 -4.23
C ILE A 432 -1.39 -25.34 -5.48
N HIS A 433 -1.85 -24.87 -6.64
CA HIS A 433 -1.17 -25.07 -7.91
C HIS A 433 -1.24 -23.82 -8.78
N ILE A 434 -0.10 -23.37 -9.30
CA ILE A 434 -0.02 -22.15 -10.11
C ILE A 434 0.62 -22.50 -11.44
N TYR A 435 -0.10 -22.19 -12.52
CA TYR A 435 0.37 -22.39 -13.89
C TYR A 435 0.98 -21.10 -14.42
N ALA A 436 2.12 -21.22 -15.07
CA ALA A 436 2.80 -20.09 -15.72
C ALA A 436 2.69 -20.20 -17.24
N GLN A 437 2.75 -19.06 -17.93
CA GLN A 437 2.79 -19.07 -19.38
C GLN A 437 4.21 -19.30 -19.89
N SER A 438 4.34 -20.14 -20.93
CA SER A 438 5.61 -20.36 -21.62
C SER A 438 5.90 -19.19 -22.56
N THR A 439 7.11 -18.65 -22.51
CA THR A 439 7.54 -17.61 -23.47
C THR A 439 7.84 -18.12 -24.87
N LYS A 440 7.91 -19.45 -25.04
CA LYS A 440 8.19 -20.08 -26.33
C LYS A 440 6.90 -20.61 -26.94
N PRO A 441 6.42 -20.07 -28.08
CA PRO A 441 5.15 -20.45 -28.70
C PRO A 441 5.09 -21.93 -29.15
N ILE A 442 6.24 -22.62 -29.22
CA ILE A 442 6.34 -24.04 -29.61
C ILE A 442 6.14 -24.97 -28.39
N LEU A 443 6.43 -24.47 -27.19
CA LEU A 443 6.13 -25.15 -25.93
C LEU A 443 4.78 -24.61 -25.46
N ASN A 444 3.69 -25.10 -26.05
CA ASN A 444 2.48 -25.28 -25.27
C ASN A 444 2.84 -26.29 -24.19
N SER A 445 3.47 -25.85 -23.09
CA SER A 445 3.69 -26.68 -21.93
C SER A 445 2.30 -27.10 -21.50
N ARG A 446 1.91 -28.32 -21.85
CA ARG A 446 0.61 -28.85 -21.47
C ARG A 446 0.55 -28.72 -19.96
N ILE A 447 -0.59 -28.30 -19.42
CA ILE A 447 -0.80 -28.18 -17.97
C ILE A 447 -0.26 -29.44 -17.24
N SER A 448 -0.43 -30.62 -17.83
CA SER A 448 0.12 -31.90 -17.35
C SER A 448 1.65 -31.95 -17.22
N GLU A 449 2.41 -31.33 -18.13
CA GLU A 449 3.86 -31.24 -18.04
C GLU A 449 4.29 -30.31 -16.91
N GLN A 450 3.59 -29.19 -16.73
CA GLN A 450 3.84 -28.28 -15.60
C GLN A 450 3.55 -28.96 -14.27
N ILE A 451 2.45 -29.73 -14.18
CA ILE A 451 2.11 -30.49 -12.97
C ILE A 451 3.19 -31.52 -12.63
N THR A 452 3.73 -32.21 -13.65
CA THR A 452 4.77 -33.23 -13.46
C THR A 452 6.09 -32.60 -13.05
N LYS A 453 6.42 -31.45 -13.66
CA LYS A 453 7.68 -30.74 -13.41
C LYS A 453 7.67 -29.99 -12.08
N TRP A 454 6.54 -29.40 -11.73
CA TRP A 454 6.33 -28.60 -10.52
C TRP A 454 5.07 -29.11 -9.81
N PRO A 455 5.21 -30.09 -8.91
CA PRO A 455 4.05 -30.65 -8.22
C PRO A 455 3.36 -29.60 -7.34
N PRO A 456 2.04 -29.74 -7.10
CA PRO A 456 1.30 -28.85 -6.21
C PRO A 456 1.83 -28.89 -4.78
N VAL A 457 1.69 -27.78 -4.06
CA VAL A 457 1.87 -27.75 -2.60
C VAL A 457 0.56 -28.19 -1.97
N ALA A 458 0.59 -29.28 -1.20
CA ALA A 458 -0.61 -29.87 -0.61
C ALA A 458 -0.37 -30.28 0.85
N ASP A 459 -1.33 -29.97 1.71
CA ASP A 459 -1.38 -30.48 3.08
C ASP A 459 -2.21 -31.77 3.09
N ALA A 460 -1.53 -32.90 2.96
CA ALA A 460 -2.19 -34.20 2.88
C ALA A 460 -2.98 -34.57 4.16
N GLN A 461 -2.60 -34.05 5.33
CA GLN A 461 -3.29 -34.35 6.57
C GLN A 461 -4.57 -33.53 6.69
N ASP A 462 -4.52 -32.23 6.35
CA ASP A 462 -5.73 -31.43 6.31
C ASP A 462 -6.68 -31.89 5.20
N ILE A 463 -6.18 -32.34 4.04
CA ILE A 463 -7.01 -32.93 2.98
C ILE A 463 -7.74 -34.19 3.48
N LYS A 464 -7.06 -35.07 4.23
CA LYS A 464 -7.68 -36.27 4.82
C LYS A 464 -8.80 -35.93 5.79
N ARG A 465 -8.62 -34.87 6.59
CA ARG A 465 -9.58 -34.46 7.63
C ARG A 465 -10.74 -33.64 7.09
N SER A 466 -10.46 -32.73 6.17
CA SER A 466 -11.34 -31.61 5.82
C SER A 466 -11.74 -31.60 4.33
N GLY A 467 -11.25 -32.58 3.57
CA GLY A 467 -11.41 -32.66 2.13
C GLY A 467 -10.52 -31.68 1.38
N LEU A 468 -10.58 -31.77 0.05
CA LEU A 468 -9.77 -30.95 -0.84
C LEU A 468 -10.33 -29.50 -0.92
N ARG A 469 -9.47 -28.51 -0.64
CA ARG A 469 -9.76 -27.08 -0.71
C ARG A 469 -8.70 -26.40 -1.57
N ILE A 470 -9.09 -26.12 -2.81
CA ILE A 470 -8.18 -25.81 -3.92
C ILE A 470 -8.02 -24.30 -4.10
N HIS A 471 -6.78 -23.85 -4.23
CA HIS A 471 -6.44 -22.57 -4.84
C HIS A 471 -5.59 -22.81 -6.09
N MET A 472 -6.18 -22.57 -7.25
CA MET A 472 -5.53 -22.74 -8.55
C MET A 472 -5.64 -21.47 -9.38
N GLY A 473 -4.58 -21.15 -10.12
CA GLY A 473 -4.57 -20.00 -11.01
C GLY A 473 -3.57 -20.16 -12.14
N GLU A 474 -3.85 -19.49 -13.25
CA GLU A 474 -2.89 -19.29 -14.34
C GLU A 474 -2.39 -17.85 -14.27
N VAL A 475 -1.09 -17.65 -14.37
CA VAL A 475 -0.45 -16.34 -14.46
C VAL A 475 0.18 -16.14 -15.82
N THR A 476 0.01 -14.93 -16.36
CA THR A 476 0.58 -14.50 -17.65
C THR A 476 2.08 -14.24 -17.59
N THR A 477 2.71 -14.48 -16.43
CA THR A 477 4.16 -14.39 -16.25
C THR A 477 4.88 -15.65 -16.73
N SER A 478 6.03 -15.41 -17.34
CA SER A 478 7.04 -16.38 -17.76
C SER A 478 7.73 -17.06 -16.58
N PHE A 479 7.95 -18.36 -16.70
CA PHE A 479 8.76 -19.15 -15.76
C PHE A 479 10.28 -19.09 -16.03
N LEU A 480 10.79 -18.20 -16.90
CA LEU A 480 12.22 -18.14 -17.23
C LEU A 480 13.10 -17.54 -16.12
N GLU A 481 12.62 -16.56 -15.36
CA GLU A 481 13.37 -15.97 -14.23
C GLU A 481 13.15 -16.72 -12.92
N GLN A 482 11.97 -17.30 -12.73
CA GLN A 482 11.62 -18.05 -11.53
C GLN A 482 10.71 -19.23 -11.86
N GLU A 483 10.99 -20.35 -11.19
CA GLU A 483 10.14 -21.53 -11.31
C GLU A 483 8.80 -21.29 -10.61
N PRO A 484 7.66 -21.69 -11.19
CA PRO A 484 6.34 -21.60 -10.56
C PRO A 484 6.29 -22.26 -9.18
N ASN A 485 7.19 -23.22 -8.93
CA ASN A 485 7.42 -23.82 -7.62
C ASN A 485 7.70 -22.79 -6.51
N GLU A 486 8.48 -21.75 -6.78
CA GLU A 486 8.74 -20.69 -5.78
C GLU A 486 7.50 -19.85 -5.52
N TRP A 487 6.74 -19.53 -6.57
CA TRP A 487 5.47 -18.81 -6.43
C TRP A 487 4.44 -19.63 -5.65
N MET A 488 4.39 -20.95 -5.88
CA MET A 488 3.52 -21.85 -5.12
C MET A 488 3.92 -21.92 -3.65
N LYS A 489 5.23 -21.97 -3.34
CA LYS A 489 5.71 -21.92 -1.95
C LYS A 489 5.36 -20.60 -1.27
N PHE A 490 5.57 -19.49 -1.97
CA PHE A 490 5.21 -18.16 -1.49
C PHE A 490 3.70 -18.04 -1.24
N ARG A 491 2.89 -18.53 -2.17
CA ARG A 491 1.43 -18.52 -2.03
C ARG A 491 0.94 -19.45 -0.92
N ALA A 492 1.63 -20.58 -0.72
CA ALA A 492 1.33 -21.54 0.33
C ALA A 492 1.62 -21.01 1.72
N ASP A 493 2.75 -20.31 1.90
CA ASP A 493 3.11 -19.67 3.16
C ASP A 493 2.02 -18.71 3.66
N PHE A 494 1.36 -18.03 2.72
CA PHE A 494 0.28 -17.08 3.00
C PHE A 494 -1.12 -17.70 3.12
N LEU A 495 -1.52 -18.57 2.19
CA LEU A 495 -2.90 -19.09 2.13
C LEU A 495 -3.14 -20.31 3.03
N MET A 496 -2.13 -21.18 3.19
CA MET A 496 -2.30 -22.36 4.02
C MET A 496 -2.31 -21.95 5.49
N GLY A 497 -3.35 -22.37 6.22
CA GLY A 497 -3.56 -21.94 7.60
C GLY A 497 -4.25 -20.58 7.76
N GLN A 498 -4.60 -19.87 6.67
CA GLN A 498 -5.31 -18.58 6.76
C GLN A 498 -6.63 -18.67 7.55
N HIS A 499 -7.33 -19.80 7.49
CA HIS A 499 -8.52 -20.10 8.28
C HIS A 499 -8.29 -20.12 9.80
N LEU A 500 -7.04 -20.30 10.25
CA LEU A 500 -6.64 -20.29 11.66
C LEU A 500 -6.17 -18.91 12.12
N MET A 501 -5.93 -17.99 11.18
CA MET A 501 -5.57 -16.62 11.48
C MET A 501 -6.81 -15.81 11.89
N LEU A 502 -6.57 -14.79 12.69
CA LEU A 502 -7.62 -13.91 13.18
C LEU A 502 -7.97 -12.86 12.12
N ASN A 503 -9.26 -12.75 11.78
CA ASN A 503 -9.78 -11.79 10.81
C ASN A 503 -11.03 -11.12 11.40
N GLY A 504 -11.29 -9.87 11.02
CA GLY A 504 -12.48 -9.19 11.49
C GLY A 504 -12.41 -7.68 11.40
N VAL A 505 -13.00 -7.01 12.37
CA VAL A 505 -13.17 -5.55 12.38
C VAL A 505 -12.80 -4.97 13.74
N CYS A 506 -12.06 -3.86 13.72
CA CYS A 506 -11.75 -3.09 14.91
C CYS A 506 -12.36 -1.68 14.81
N SER A 507 -13.02 -1.24 15.88
CA SER A 507 -13.58 0.10 16.02
C SER A 507 -12.75 0.91 17.01
N LEU A 508 -12.28 2.06 16.56
CA LEU A 508 -11.45 3.00 17.31
C LEU A 508 -12.19 4.33 17.51
N VAL A 509 -11.86 5.02 18.61
CA VAL A 509 -12.02 6.47 18.69
C VAL A 509 -11.25 7.08 17.52
N GLY A 510 -11.84 8.09 16.87
CA GLY A 510 -11.32 8.65 15.63
C GLY A 510 -9.82 8.93 15.65
N VAL A 511 -9.12 8.43 14.63
CA VAL A 511 -7.67 8.51 14.51
C VAL A 511 -7.30 9.63 13.54
N THR A 512 -6.73 10.72 14.06
CA THR A 512 -6.26 11.86 13.25
C THR A 512 -5.06 11.47 12.37
N LEU A 513 -4.16 10.62 12.88
CA LEU A 513 -2.93 10.19 12.19
C LEU A 513 -3.23 9.48 10.85
N PRO A 514 -2.31 9.49 9.88
CA PRO A 514 -2.53 8.95 8.53
C PRO A 514 -2.44 7.41 8.49
N ILE A 515 -3.23 6.74 9.34
CA ILE A 515 -3.42 5.28 9.26
C ILE A 515 -3.98 4.92 7.89
N SER A 516 -3.33 3.96 7.23
CA SER A 516 -3.59 3.66 5.83
C SER A 516 -3.74 2.15 5.59
N ILE A 517 -4.39 1.81 4.47
CA ILE A 517 -4.47 0.43 4.03
C ILE A 517 -3.09 -0.09 3.60
N GLY A 518 -2.85 -1.38 3.80
CA GLY A 518 -1.56 -1.98 3.50
C GLY A 518 -0.52 -1.86 4.62
N ASP A 519 -0.80 -1.09 5.67
CA ASP A 519 -0.03 -1.10 6.92
C ASP A 519 -0.54 -2.21 7.86
N ASN A 520 0.20 -2.46 8.93
CA ASN A 520 -0.20 -3.34 10.01
C ASN A 520 -0.78 -2.58 11.21
N PHE A 521 -1.65 -3.26 11.94
CA PHE A 521 -2.26 -2.82 13.19
C PHE A 521 -1.90 -3.81 14.28
N GLU A 522 -1.33 -3.36 15.39
CA GLU A 522 -0.93 -4.22 16.50
C GLU A 522 -1.73 -3.87 17.75
N PHE A 523 -2.43 -4.86 18.29
CA PHE A 523 -3.24 -4.73 19.50
C PHE A 523 -3.32 -6.08 20.22
N ASP A 524 -3.18 -6.04 21.54
CA ASP A 524 -3.25 -7.23 22.41
C ASP A 524 -2.32 -8.36 21.95
N ASP A 525 -1.03 -8.02 21.79
CA ASP A 525 0.02 -8.92 21.30
C ASP A 525 -0.31 -9.65 20.00
N THR A 526 -1.18 -9.08 19.17
CA THR A 526 -1.54 -9.61 17.86
C THR A 526 -1.34 -8.54 16.80
N ILE A 527 -0.64 -8.89 15.73
CA ILE A 527 -0.43 -8.05 14.55
C ILE A 527 -1.42 -8.47 13.47
N TYR A 528 -2.14 -7.49 12.93
CA TYR A 528 -3.11 -7.63 11.88
C TYR A 528 -2.71 -6.80 10.66
N HIS A 529 -3.10 -7.24 9.48
CA HIS A 529 -3.00 -6.47 8.25
C HIS A 529 -4.24 -5.58 8.08
N ILE A 530 -4.06 -4.32 7.68
CA ILE A 530 -5.18 -3.40 7.40
C ILE A 530 -5.62 -3.54 5.94
N GLU A 531 -6.81 -4.10 5.74
CA GLU A 531 -7.44 -4.27 4.42
C GLU A 531 -8.30 -3.07 4.02
N ALA A 532 -8.98 -2.45 4.98
CA ALA A 532 -9.81 -1.28 4.75
C ALA A 532 -9.78 -0.33 5.94
N VAL A 533 -9.89 0.96 5.65
CA VAL A 533 -10.00 2.03 6.65
C VAL A 533 -11.24 2.85 6.34
N ASN A 534 -12.09 3.04 7.34
CA ASN A 534 -13.24 3.93 7.26
C ASN A 534 -13.19 4.97 8.37
N HIS A 535 -13.14 6.24 8.01
CA HIS A 535 -13.20 7.36 8.94
C HIS A 535 -14.58 8.01 8.86
N SER A 536 -15.32 8.01 9.95
CA SER A 536 -16.64 8.65 10.00
C SER A 536 -16.72 9.66 11.14
N CYS A 537 -17.14 10.87 10.82
CA CYS A 537 -17.52 11.87 11.81
C CYS A 537 -18.96 12.30 11.63
N SER A 538 -19.65 12.60 12.72
CA SER A 538 -21.03 13.05 12.71
C SER A 538 -21.36 13.94 13.91
N ILE A 539 -22.41 14.74 13.76
CA ILE A 539 -22.98 15.56 14.82
C ILE A 539 -24.38 15.00 15.13
N SER A 540 -24.54 14.48 16.34
CA SER A 540 -25.83 13.99 16.85
C SER A 540 -26.86 15.13 16.98
N PRO A 541 -28.17 14.82 17.06
CA PRO A 541 -29.22 15.82 17.31
C PRO A 541 -28.97 16.66 18.56
N ASP A 542 -28.37 16.07 19.60
CA ASP A 542 -28.00 16.73 20.86
C ASP A 542 -26.74 17.60 20.75
N GLY A 543 -26.19 17.75 19.54
CA GLY A 543 -24.99 18.55 19.27
C GLY A 543 -23.67 17.86 19.63
N ARG A 544 -23.69 16.63 20.15
CA ARG A 544 -22.46 15.87 20.43
C ARG A 544 -21.80 15.46 19.12
N LYS A 545 -20.50 15.76 19.01
CA LYS A 545 -19.67 15.39 17.86
C LYS A 545 -19.02 14.04 18.13
N THR A 546 -19.10 13.14 17.16
CA THR A 546 -18.44 11.84 17.20
C THR A 546 -17.50 11.72 16.02
N PHE A 547 -16.30 11.19 16.25
CA PHE A 547 -15.37 10.75 15.23
C PHE A 547 -14.96 9.31 15.58
N THR A 548 -15.10 8.41 14.62
CA THR A 548 -14.73 7.00 14.73
C THR A 548 -13.89 6.57 13.54
N THR A 549 -12.94 5.69 13.79
CA THR A 549 -12.19 4.98 12.74
C THR A 549 -12.51 3.51 12.85
N GLN A 550 -12.87 2.89 11.74
CA GLN A 550 -13.11 1.46 11.65
C GLN A 550 -12.07 0.84 10.71
N LEU A 551 -11.47 -0.26 11.16
CA LEU A 551 -10.47 -1.01 10.41
C LEU A 551 -11.05 -2.38 10.06
N GLN A 552 -10.91 -2.80 8.81
CA GLN A 552 -11.06 -4.20 8.43
C GLN A 552 -9.69 -4.86 8.49
N LEU A 553 -9.59 -5.91 9.29
CA LEU A 553 -8.34 -6.55 9.68
C LEU A 553 -8.28 -7.98 9.15
N SER A 554 -7.11 -8.40 8.69
CA SER A 554 -6.84 -9.77 8.25
C SER A 554 -5.50 -10.29 8.80
N HIS A 555 -5.22 -11.58 8.65
CA HIS A 555 -3.91 -12.19 8.96
C HIS A 555 -3.40 -11.92 10.38
N GLY A 556 -4.30 -11.94 11.37
CA GLY A 556 -3.93 -11.76 12.77
C GLY A 556 -3.03 -12.90 13.27
N VAL A 557 -1.80 -12.55 13.63
CA VAL A 557 -0.75 -13.44 14.18
C VAL A 557 -0.10 -12.83 15.41
N SER A 558 0.53 -13.65 16.26
CA SER A 558 1.23 -13.18 17.46
C SER A 558 2.29 -12.12 17.14
N SER A 559 2.34 -11.06 17.94
CA SER A 559 3.36 -10.00 17.88
C SER A 559 4.74 -10.50 18.29
N GLN A 560 4.77 -11.51 19.16
CA GLN A 560 5.98 -12.22 19.50
C GLN A 560 6.27 -13.24 18.40
N PRO A 561 7.38 -13.10 17.66
CA PRO A 561 7.78 -14.14 16.74
C PRO A 561 8.04 -15.39 17.58
N GLU A 562 7.31 -16.48 17.31
CA GLU A 562 7.57 -17.74 17.98
C GLU A 562 9.02 -18.15 17.69
N VAL A 563 9.88 -17.99 18.70
CA VAL A 563 11.11 -18.77 18.81
C VAL A 563 10.61 -20.20 18.84
N GLY A 564 10.70 -20.89 17.69
CA GLY A 564 10.03 -22.16 17.49
C GLY A 564 10.18 -23.05 18.71
N LEU A 565 9.08 -23.70 19.11
CA LEU A 565 9.02 -24.71 20.17
C LEU A 565 10.13 -25.76 19.95
N ARG A 566 11.34 -25.46 20.41
CA ARG A 566 12.34 -26.44 20.79
C ARG A 566 11.70 -27.14 21.98
N GLY A 567 11.42 -28.43 21.82
CA GLY A 567 10.84 -29.23 22.89
C GLY A 567 11.50 -28.91 24.22
N GLY A 568 10.68 -28.51 25.20
CA GLY A 568 11.03 -28.45 26.61
C GLY A 568 12.43 -27.95 26.94
N VAL A 569 12.86 -26.80 26.42
CA VAL A 569 13.82 -25.99 27.18
C VAL A 569 12.97 -25.13 28.09
N ARG A 570 12.87 -25.52 29.36
CA ARG A 570 12.53 -24.57 30.42
C ARG A 570 13.36 -23.33 30.13
N THR A 571 12.73 -22.23 29.73
CA THR A 571 13.36 -20.92 29.82
C THR A 571 13.82 -20.81 31.25
N THR A 572 15.12 -20.97 31.49
CA THR A 572 15.75 -20.31 32.61
C THR A 572 15.46 -18.86 32.37
N VAL A 573 14.40 -18.38 33.04
CA VAL A 573 14.16 -16.97 33.31
C VAL A 573 15.53 -16.35 33.48
N ASP A 574 15.90 -15.43 32.59
CA ASP A 574 17.13 -14.69 32.67
C ASP A 574 17.34 -14.35 34.13
N ALA A 575 18.39 -14.95 34.72
CA ALA A 575 18.63 -14.82 36.13
C ALA A 575 18.63 -13.32 36.42
N ASN A 576 17.65 -12.90 37.22
CA ASN A 576 17.42 -11.54 37.70
C ASN A 576 18.77 -10.80 37.74
N PRO A 577 18.94 -9.60 37.14
CA PRO A 577 20.23 -8.92 37.05
C PRO A 577 20.99 -8.86 38.39
N ARG A 578 20.26 -8.92 39.53
CA ARG A 578 20.81 -9.14 40.87
C ARG A 578 21.56 -10.46 41.06
N VAL A 579 21.03 -11.60 40.62
CA VAL A 579 21.66 -12.94 40.72
C VAL A 579 22.91 -13.03 39.85
N ARG A 580 22.91 -12.39 38.67
CA ARG A 580 24.10 -12.32 37.81
C ARG A 580 25.20 -11.48 38.46
N LYS A 581 24.82 -10.37 39.09
CA LYS A 581 25.74 -9.51 39.85
C LYS A 581 26.26 -10.18 41.13
N GLU A 582 25.41 -10.89 41.88
CA GLU A 582 25.81 -11.64 43.08
C GLU A 582 26.78 -12.79 42.75
N LYS A 583 26.57 -13.49 41.63
CA LYS A 583 27.52 -14.52 41.17
C LYS A 583 28.84 -13.92 40.70
N GLN A 584 28.80 -12.77 40.01
CA GLN A 584 30.01 -12.05 39.62
C GLN A 584 30.78 -11.52 40.84
N ASP A 585 30.09 -10.95 41.83
CA ASP A 585 30.68 -10.44 43.06
C ASP A 585 31.24 -11.59 43.92
N MET A 586 30.57 -12.75 43.96
CA MET A 586 31.07 -13.94 44.65
C MET A 586 32.31 -14.51 43.94
N LEU A 587 32.34 -14.53 42.60
CA LEU A 587 33.53 -14.92 41.84
C LEU A 587 34.70 -13.95 42.07
N LEU A 588 34.42 -12.64 42.04
CA LEU A 588 35.43 -11.62 42.29
C LEU A 588 36.04 -11.79 43.69
N LYS A 589 35.22 -12.16 44.67
CA LYS A 589 35.66 -12.41 46.04
C LYS A 589 36.54 -13.66 46.14
N ILE A 590 36.19 -14.75 45.46
CA ILE A 590 37.02 -15.96 45.39
C ILE A 590 38.37 -15.67 44.74
N ILE A 591 38.38 -14.91 43.63
CA ILE A 591 39.61 -14.50 42.95
C ILE A 591 40.47 -13.62 43.85
N THR A 592 39.86 -12.68 44.58
CA THR A 592 40.58 -11.79 45.51
C THR A 592 41.15 -12.57 46.70
N ASP A 593 40.42 -13.56 47.22
CA ASP A 593 40.85 -14.40 48.33
C ASP A 593 41.96 -15.40 47.94
N GLU A 594 41.99 -15.87 46.69
CA GLU A 594 43.11 -16.67 46.18
C GLU A 594 44.34 -15.81 45.86
N TYR A 595 44.15 -14.63 45.28
CA TYR A 595 45.25 -13.68 45.01
C TYR A 595 45.98 -13.28 46.30
N ASN A 596 45.24 -13.01 47.37
CA ASN A 596 45.81 -12.69 48.68
C ASN A 596 46.58 -13.86 49.34
N LYS A 597 46.38 -15.10 48.88
CA LYS A 597 47.08 -16.28 49.41
C LYS A 597 48.41 -16.56 48.70
N ASN A 598 48.65 -16.07 47.49
CA ASN A 598 49.90 -16.34 46.78
C ASN A 598 50.28 -15.25 45.74
N PRO A 599 50.78 -14.07 46.18
CA PRO A 599 50.92 -12.89 45.33
C PRO A 599 52.17 -12.84 44.42
N GLN A 600 52.76 -13.98 44.04
CA GLN A 600 54.12 -13.99 43.44
C GLN A 600 54.31 -14.64 42.06
N ASN A 601 53.29 -14.78 41.21
CA ASN A 601 53.54 -15.24 39.84
C ASN A 601 52.52 -14.71 38.80
N GLU A 602 52.78 -13.52 38.24
CA GLU A 602 51.99 -12.90 37.14
C GLU A 602 51.89 -13.77 35.87
N LYS A 603 52.80 -14.72 35.67
CA LYS A 603 52.78 -15.61 34.48
C LYS A 603 51.80 -16.78 34.60
N ASP A 604 51.46 -17.20 35.81
CA ASP A 604 50.48 -18.27 36.03
C ASP A 604 49.05 -17.73 35.97
N GLU A 605 48.84 -16.42 36.20
CA GLU A 605 47.54 -15.74 36.08
C GLU A 605 46.97 -15.79 34.65
N LEU A 606 47.78 -15.45 33.64
CA LEU A 606 47.31 -15.39 32.26
C LEU A 606 46.98 -16.78 31.69
N ASN A 607 47.71 -17.81 32.12
CA ASN A 607 47.46 -19.18 31.70
C ASN A 607 46.18 -19.74 32.35
N THR A 608 45.95 -19.43 33.62
CA THR A 608 44.75 -19.88 34.35
C THR A 608 43.49 -19.21 33.77
N ILE A 609 43.55 -17.91 33.48
CA ILE A 609 42.44 -17.17 32.84
C ILE A 609 42.13 -17.75 31.45
N ASN A 610 43.14 -18.01 30.62
CA ASN A 610 42.97 -18.58 29.28
C ASN A 610 42.45 -20.04 29.30
N GLU A 611 42.81 -20.83 30.32
CA GLU A 611 42.26 -22.18 30.51
C GLU A 611 40.79 -22.14 30.92
N PHE A 612 40.40 -21.18 31.75
CA PHE A 612 39.00 -20.99 32.16
C PHE A 612 38.12 -20.43 31.03
N GLU A 613 38.62 -19.51 30.21
CA GLU A 613 37.89 -19.04 29.01
C GLU A 613 37.64 -20.20 28.03
N LYS A 614 38.64 -21.07 27.81
CA LYS A 614 38.47 -22.28 26.99
C LYS A 614 37.42 -23.26 27.55
N GLN A 615 37.30 -23.37 28.87
CA GLN A 615 36.27 -24.23 29.48
C GLN A 615 34.87 -23.66 29.34
N ILE A 616 34.72 -22.32 29.43
CA ILE A 616 33.45 -21.63 29.16
C ILE A 616 33.02 -21.82 27.71
N THR A 617 33.94 -21.62 26.75
CA THR A 617 33.65 -21.82 25.31
C THR A 617 33.34 -23.28 24.98
N LYS A 618 34.00 -24.25 25.64
CA LYS A 618 33.74 -25.69 25.42
C LYS A 618 32.36 -26.12 25.93
N LEU A 619 31.90 -25.57 27.06
CA LEU A 619 30.55 -25.81 27.59
C LEU A 619 29.46 -25.22 26.67
N GLU A 620 29.74 -24.13 25.96
CA GLU A 620 28.82 -23.51 24.98
C GLU A 620 28.76 -24.29 23.65
N ILE A 621 29.84 -24.99 23.27
CA ILE A 621 29.91 -25.76 22.00
C ILE A 621 29.30 -27.16 22.15
N GLU A 622 29.53 -27.87 23.25
CA GLU A 622 28.95 -29.22 23.46
C GLU A 622 27.42 -29.20 23.59
N THR A 623 26.81 -28.03 23.87
CA THR A 623 25.36 -27.85 23.85
C THR A 623 24.76 -27.71 22.44
N LEU A 624 25.57 -27.58 21.37
CA LEU A 624 25.11 -27.25 20.02
C LEU A 624 25.11 -28.41 19.00
N SER A 625 25.67 -29.59 19.32
CA SER A 625 25.88 -30.68 18.34
C SER A 625 25.21 -32.01 18.70
N GLY A 626 23.87 -32.05 18.70
CA GLY A 626 23.08 -33.29 18.75
C GLY A 626 22.32 -33.55 17.44
N ASP A 627 22.36 -34.81 16.97
CA ASP A 627 22.02 -35.31 15.64
C ASP A 627 20.69 -34.84 14.98
N ILE A 628 20.78 -34.63 13.66
CA ILE A 628 19.70 -34.21 12.75
C ILE A 628 19.12 -35.43 12.02
N THR A 629 17.86 -35.78 12.29
CA THR A 629 17.04 -36.59 11.36
C THR A 629 15.62 -36.04 11.23
N ASN A 630 15.29 -35.65 9.99
CA ASN A 630 13.98 -35.42 9.34
C ASN A 630 13.06 -34.26 9.83
N PRO A 631 12.67 -33.31 8.96
CA PRO A 631 11.76 -32.22 9.30
C PRO A 631 10.31 -32.58 8.93
N ASP A 632 9.50 -32.92 9.93
CA ASP A 632 8.04 -32.99 9.77
C ASP A 632 7.38 -31.63 10.06
N ILE A 633 6.44 -31.31 9.18
CA ILE A 633 5.60 -30.12 9.13
C ILE A 633 4.82 -29.97 10.43
N THR A 634 5.16 -28.97 11.26
CA THR A 634 4.38 -28.60 12.45
C THR A 634 3.49 -27.40 12.10
N LEU A 635 2.19 -27.67 11.96
CA LEU A 635 1.14 -26.68 11.72
C LEU A 635 0.75 -25.97 13.02
N TYR A 636 0.43 -24.69 12.86
CA TYR A 636 -0.05 -23.78 13.89
C TYR A 636 -1.31 -24.30 14.61
N SER A 637 -1.15 -24.74 15.85
CA SER A 637 -2.22 -24.70 16.84
C SER A 637 -1.64 -24.63 18.25
N SER A 638 -1.50 -23.42 18.80
CA SER A 638 -1.42 -23.26 20.25
C SER A 638 -2.84 -23.34 20.81
N VAL A 639 -3.29 -24.57 21.06
CA VAL A 639 -4.36 -24.81 22.04
C VAL A 639 -3.67 -24.86 23.38
N TYR A 640 -4.01 -23.92 24.27
CA TYR A 640 -3.59 -23.98 25.67
C TYR A 640 -4.09 -25.32 26.26
N GLU A 641 -3.18 -26.16 26.73
CA GLU A 641 -3.49 -27.48 27.31
C GLU A 641 -4.15 -27.42 28.71
N GLU A 642 -4.56 -26.25 29.21
CA GLU A 642 -5.08 -26.12 30.59
C GLU A 642 -6.61 -26.05 30.72
N ASP A 643 -7.39 -25.98 29.62
CA ASP A 643 -8.86 -25.80 29.69
C ASP A 643 -9.71 -27.03 29.31
N ASN A 644 -9.13 -28.24 29.29
CA ASN A 644 -9.87 -29.49 29.04
C ASN A 644 -10.20 -30.27 30.33
N THR A 645 -10.81 -29.62 31.32
CA THR A 645 -11.61 -30.33 32.33
C THR A 645 -13.09 -30.14 32.04
N ALA A 646 -13.55 -30.84 30.99
CA ALA A 646 -14.96 -31.02 30.75
C ALA A 646 -15.56 -31.87 31.89
N TYR A 647 -16.51 -31.24 32.58
CA TYR A 647 -17.45 -31.81 33.53
C TYR A 647 -18.04 -33.13 32.99
N ASP A 648 -17.79 -34.25 33.66
CA ASP A 648 -18.33 -35.56 33.33
C ASP A 648 -19.68 -35.77 34.05
N PRO A 649 -20.84 -35.80 33.36
CA PRO A 649 -22.11 -36.07 33.97
C PRO A 649 -22.48 -37.54 33.75
N GLY A 650 -22.30 -38.36 34.77
CA GLY A 650 -23.16 -39.51 34.99
C GLY A 650 -22.46 -40.85 35.15
N THR A 651 -22.34 -41.28 36.40
CA THR A 651 -22.63 -42.68 36.76
C THR A 651 -23.44 -42.70 38.05
N THR A 652 -24.75 -42.84 37.89
CA THR A 652 -25.67 -43.29 38.93
C THR A 652 -25.54 -44.80 39.10
N LYS A 653 -25.24 -45.24 40.33
CA LYS A 653 -25.56 -46.52 40.99
C LYS A 653 -24.84 -46.49 42.34
N SER A 654 -25.53 -46.25 43.45
CA SER A 654 -26.47 -47.10 44.19
C SER A 654 -25.77 -47.55 45.47
N ASP A 655 -26.54 -47.47 46.55
CA ASP A 655 -26.31 -48.09 47.86
C ASP A 655 -25.26 -47.36 48.72
N GLU A 656 -25.39 -47.19 50.03
CA GLU A 656 -26.43 -47.39 51.04
C GLU A 656 -25.80 -46.74 52.30
N ASP A 657 -26.63 -46.11 53.14
CA ASP A 657 -26.49 -45.96 54.59
C ASP A 657 -25.42 -45.09 55.32
N GLU A 658 -25.88 -44.65 56.49
CA GLU A 658 -25.19 -44.14 57.70
C GLU A 658 -24.96 -42.63 57.91
N GLU A 659 -25.99 -42.01 58.53
CA GLU A 659 -25.96 -41.22 59.77
C GLU A 659 -24.66 -40.46 60.17
N ILE A 660 -24.71 -39.12 60.17
CA ILE A 660 -24.95 -38.19 61.30
C ILE A 660 -24.80 -36.74 60.80
#